data_AF-A0A7V1JKS5-F1
#
_entry.id   AF-A0A7V1JKS5-F1
#
_cell.length_a   1.000
_cell.length_b   1.000
_cell.length_c   1.000
_cell.angle_alpha   90.00
_cell.angle_beta   90.00
_cell.angle_gamma   90.00
#
_symmetry.space_group_name_H-M   'P 1'
#
loop_
_entity.id
_entity.type
_entity.pdbx_description
1 polymer ?
#
loop_
_entity_poly.entity_id
_entity_poly.type
_entity_poly.pdbx_seq_one_letter_code
_entity_poly.pdbx_strand_id
1 'polypeptide(L)'
;MSIFKRSTPNQRMHATGLSPAQIGGPTRFQFVFWRRCSHAPARRVMRHRWAHPVMKGERRLEMLRKAGTILATVCAMALLVLLLLALGGGATETEAAALDGLQLSETRSPQAVASNGVFSRPLVVALSIDPPTLDINRATDTSSHAVLNQLMEGLYRYRADGSIEPAGAVSYTVSPDRQVYTVALRSDAVWSDGVPVTAQHYVDGVIRLLDPATGADYTYGMYVIQGAEDFNTGVITDSSQVGVTAVDTYTLQFTLENPAGHFPSIMAMFTTYPVRLDIINSDPYWTEAGHFVGNGPYVLTEWDHGTRLVLDKNPLYHGAGQVVIEQVIFSIIPSYDDRLAAYENDELDVLSGPDYYDVQSDPVLSAEFHRTPRPGVYYLGINTQLTPTNNVSVCMALASSIDRSHILTDVLGLPWREPATSVIPPGIAGYQNGMVGYTFNVTQAQAYLAQAGYPGGVGFPGIELWANSYQEGTINAVADQWRANLGISVTTVYTDWGTYIDILHSCHDDPSACTYNAYRLGWVMDYGDPNNILNEVFHPDSPFQYTGWDSARYRQLIAMTLTETNQISRTTYFQEADRILVEDQAVVIPLFFYDRTALVKSDIIFEYPPFGAPHYMHWRIAIVATNTITSAGGTVSSPDTDTVVEFPEGAVTDTVVVTYTSFFLPPNPPTGTFAFAGTGFVLEVTDLSTGEEITTFVEPLTVTINYTEGDVELMDENELEFLYWNGSAWVDDGITIVERDTVNNRLVARIEHLTEFALFGHQYRSYLPLILRSYP
;
A
#
# COMPACT_ATOMS: atom_id res chain seq x y z
N MET A 1 -25.71 35.34 39.30
CA MET A 1 -25.09 36.28 40.27
C MET A 1 -24.01 37.10 39.54
N SER A 2 -24.06 38.43 39.69
CA SER A 2 -22.95 39.43 39.69
C SER A 2 -21.77 39.25 38.70
N ILE A 3 -21.68 40.01 37.59
CA ILE A 3 -21.29 41.45 37.47
C ILE A 3 -19.82 41.66 37.96
N PHE A 4 -18.84 42.04 37.11
CA PHE A 4 -18.61 43.44 36.72
C PHE A 4 -18.52 43.74 35.19
N LYS A 5 -17.56 44.57 34.71
CA LYS A 5 -17.90 45.63 33.73
C LYS A 5 -16.75 46.16 32.84
N ARG A 6 -17.14 46.76 31.70
CA ARG A 6 -16.36 47.47 30.65
C ARG A 6 -15.54 48.70 31.09
N SER A 7 -14.51 49.07 30.30
CA SER A 7 -14.39 50.43 29.71
C SER A 7 -13.37 50.55 28.55
N THR A 8 -13.69 51.42 27.58
CA THR A 8 -12.83 52.11 26.58
C THR A 8 -13.36 53.55 26.46
N PRO A 9 -12.57 54.59 26.05
CA PRO A 9 -12.63 55.01 24.62
C PRO A 9 -11.45 55.86 24.03
N ASN A 10 -11.37 55.87 22.69
CA ASN A 10 -11.02 56.95 21.73
C ASN A 10 -10.12 58.18 22.09
N GLN A 11 -9.22 58.57 21.16
CA GLN A 11 -9.44 59.74 20.26
C GLN A 11 -8.41 59.88 19.09
N ARG A 12 -8.65 60.82 18.16
CA ARG A 12 -7.91 61.08 16.89
C ARG A 12 -7.29 62.50 16.84
N MET A 13 -6.46 62.73 15.79
CA MET A 13 -6.39 63.92 14.90
C MET A 13 -5.23 64.96 14.94
N HIS A 14 -4.72 65.24 13.71
CA HIS A 14 -4.21 66.50 13.10
C HIS A 14 -2.83 67.14 13.40
N ALA A 15 -1.88 66.86 12.50
CA ALA A 15 -1.28 67.74 11.45
C ALA A 15 -0.85 69.22 11.70
N THR A 16 0.41 69.52 11.34
CA THR A 16 1.02 70.72 10.66
C THR A 16 2.57 70.62 10.85
N GLY A 17 3.50 71.06 10.00
CA GLY A 17 3.52 71.70 8.67
C GLY A 17 4.55 72.85 8.62
N LEU A 18 5.56 72.84 7.72
CA LEU A 18 6.28 74.01 7.11
C LEU A 18 7.55 73.63 6.29
N SER A 19 7.93 74.47 5.32
CA SER A 19 9.17 74.45 4.49
C SER A 19 9.96 75.79 4.70
N PRO A 20 11.10 76.17 4.04
CA PRO A 20 11.22 76.35 2.56
C PRO A 20 12.64 76.25 1.91
N ALA A 21 12.72 76.33 0.56
CA ALA A 21 13.76 77.05 -0.22
C ALA A 21 13.42 77.09 -1.75
N GLN A 22 13.89 78.09 -2.51
CA GLN A 22 13.54 78.38 -3.92
C GLN A 22 14.78 78.64 -4.82
N ILE A 23 14.52 79.06 -6.09
CA ILE A 23 15.40 79.65 -7.13
C ILE A 23 15.93 78.60 -8.15
N GLY A 24 15.92 78.77 -9.48
CA GLY A 24 15.41 79.80 -10.41
C GLY A 24 15.92 79.49 -11.86
N GLY A 25 15.13 79.74 -12.93
CA GLY A 25 15.47 79.39 -14.34
C GLY A 25 16.23 80.48 -15.12
N PRO A 26 16.11 80.62 -16.48
CA PRO A 26 15.41 79.77 -17.47
C PRO A 26 16.12 79.64 -18.88
N THR A 27 15.37 79.14 -19.90
CA THR A 27 15.67 79.04 -21.38
C THR A 27 16.52 77.83 -21.84
N ARG A 28 16.25 77.18 -23.00
CA ARG A 28 15.39 77.51 -24.16
C ARG A 28 14.85 76.24 -24.89
N PHE A 29 13.54 76.21 -25.17
CA PHE A 29 12.80 75.52 -26.26
C PHE A 29 13.30 74.19 -26.89
N GLN A 30 12.49 73.12 -26.77
CA GLN A 30 11.66 72.64 -27.89
C GLN A 30 10.41 71.87 -27.40
N PHE A 31 9.38 71.77 -28.24
CA PHE A 31 8.02 71.30 -27.90
C PHE A 31 7.83 69.79 -28.18
N VAL A 32 7.20 69.05 -27.25
CA VAL A 32 5.97 68.24 -27.46
C VAL A 32 5.20 68.15 -26.12
N PHE A 33 3.87 68.36 -26.12
CA PHE A 33 3.00 68.17 -24.94
C PHE A 33 2.59 66.68 -24.81
N TRP A 34 2.79 65.96 -23.70
CA TRP A 34 2.21 66.02 -22.34
C TRP A 34 0.83 65.33 -22.13
N ARG A 35 0.85 64.13 -21.51
CA ARG A 35 0.04 63.63 -20.36
C ARG A 35 0.05 62.08 -20.36
N ARG A 36 0.18 61.35 -19.23
CA ARG A 36 0.45 61.71 -17.82
C ARG A 36 1.02 60.48 -17.09
N CYS A 37 1.83 60.67 -16.04
CA CYS A 37 2.48 59.57 -15.30
C CYS A 37 1.57 58.92 -14.24
N SER A 38 1.82 57.63 -13.94
CA SER A 38 1.80 57.08 -12.57
C SER A 38 2.64 55.79 -12.48
N HIS A 39 3.44 55.64 -11.41
CA HIS A 39 4.30 54.49 -11.14
C HIS A 39 3.59 53.42 -10.29
N ALA A 40 3.82 52.15 -10.60
CA ALA A 40 3.93 51.03 -9.65
C ALA A 40 4.59 49.83 -10.38
N PRO A 41 5.41 48.99 -9.72
CA PRO A 41 6.07 47.87 -10.39
C PRO A 41 5.09 46.70 -10.57
N ALA A 42 4.68 46.44 -11.81
CA ALA A 42 3.95 45.21 -12.13
C ALA A 42 4.91 44.01 -12.06
N ARG A 43 4.61 43.03 -11.21
CA ARG A 43 5.20 41.69 -11.34
C ARG A 43 4.86 41.17 -12.74
N ARG A 44 5.89 40.82 -13.50
CA ARG A 44 5.75 40.33 -14.87
C ARG A 44 5.32 38.86 -14.81
N VAL A 45 4.02 38.60 -14.72
CA VAL A 45 3.49 37.25 -14.95
C VAL A 45 3.79 36.90 -16.40
N MET A 46 4.81 36.09 -16.63
CA MET A 46 5.05 35.50 -17.94
C MET A 46 3.99 34.43 -18.16
N ARG A 47 2.95 34.78 -18.95
CA ARG A 47 2.15 33.77 -19.63
C ARG A 47 3.05 33.10 -20.68
N HIS A 48 3.69 32.00 -20.30
CA HIS A 48 4.32 31.14 -21.27
C HIS A 48 3.24 30.56 -22.18
N ARG A 49 3.35 30.82 -23.48
CA ARG A 49 2.60 30.07 -24.49
C ARG A 49 3.28 28.72 -24.65
N TRP A 50 2.60 27.66 -24.23
CA TRP A 50 2.98 26.31 -24.59
C TRP A 50 2.98 26.17 -26.12
N ALA A 51 4.05 25.61 -26.65
CA ALA A 51 4.22 25.32 -28.07
C ALA A 51 5.02 24.01 -28.19
N HIS A 52 4.33 22.88 -28.07
CA HIS A 52 4.95 21.57 -28.27
C HIS A 52 5.47 21.42 -29.72
N PRO A 53 6.69 20.90 -29.93
CA PRO A 53 7.17 20.60 -31.27
C PRO A 53 6.41 19.43 -31.89
N VAL A 54 5.87 19.62 -33.09
CA VAL A 54 5.25 18.57 -33.91
C VAL A 54 6.36 17.64 -34.44
N MET A 55 6.80 16.69 -33.61
CA MET A 55 7.92 15.76 -33.92
C MET A 55 7.57 14.27 -33.73
N LYS A 56 6.39 13.92 -33.18
CA LYS A 56 5.94 12.52 -33.00
C LYS A 56 5.35 11.87 -34.28
N GLY A 57 4.98 12.64 -35.30
CA GLY A 57 4.27 12.15 -36.48
C GLY A 57 5.11 11.30 -37.45
N GLU A 58 6.28 11.78 -37.86
CA GLU A 58 7.05 11.18 -38.95
C GLU A 58 7.65 9.80 -38.57
N ARG A 59 8.14 9.65 -37.33
CA ARG A 59 8.66 8.36 -36.82
C ARG A 59 7.58 7.27 -36.75
N ARG A 60 6.31 7.64 -36.53
CA ARG A 60 5.18 6.69 -36.46
C ARG A 60 4.86 6.08 -37.83
N LEU A 61 4.94 6.87 -38.90
CA LEU A 61 4.75 6.41 -40.29
C LEU A 61 5.83 5.42 -40.75
N GLU A 62 7.08 5.60 -40.31
CA GLU A 62 8.17 4.70 -40.67
C GLU A 62 8.10 3.35 -39.93
N MET A 63 7.67 3.35 -38.66
CA MET A 63 7.36 2.12 -37.93
C MET A 63 6.15 1.37 -38.52
N LEU A 64 5.07 2.06 -38.89
CA LEU A 64 3.90 1.43 -39.52
C LEU A 64 4.23 0.76 -40.86
N ARG A 65 5.15 1.33 -41.65
CA ARG A 65 5.66 0.67 -42.88
C ARG A 65 6.43 -0.63 -42.58
N LYS A 66 7.24 -0.66 -41.51
CA LYS A 66 7.98 -1.86 -41.09
C LYS A 66 7.01 -2.94 -40.56
N ALA A 67 6.05 -2.56 -39.71
CA ALA A 67 5.02 -3.47 -39.18
C ALA A 67 4.17 -4.12 -40.29
N GLY A 68 3.72 -3.35 -41.29
CA GLY A 68 2.96 -3.89 -42.43
C GLY A 68 3.74 -4.89 -43.28
N THR A 69 5.08 -4.79 -43.33
CA THR A 69 5.93 -5.75 -44.06
C THR A 69 6.07 -7.07 -43.29
N ILE A 70 6.16 -7.00 -41.96
CA ILE A 70 6.23 -8.19 -41.09
C ILE A 70 4.90 -8.95 -41.13
N LEU A 71 3.77 -8.25 -41.01
CA LEU A 71 2.44 -8.86 -41.01
C LEU A 71 2.12 -9.60 -42.31
N ALA A 72 2.51 -9.03 -43.46
CA ALA A 72 2.37 -9.69 -44.76
C ALA A 72 3.19 -10.99 -44.87
N THR A 73 4.35 -11.05 -44.20
CA THR A 73 5.23 -12.22 -44.20
C THR A 73 4.65 -13.35 -43.32
N VAL A 74 4.08 -13.01 -42.17
CA VAL A 74 3.40 -13.96 -41.28
C VAL A 74 2.15 -14.56 -41.94
N CYS A 75 1.31 -13.74 -42.58
CA CYS A 75 0.14 -14.24 -43.31
C CYS A 75 0.51 -15.16 -44.48
N ALA A 76 1.62 -14.88 -45.19
CA ALA A 76 2.10 -15.75 -46.27
C ALA A 76 2.56 -17.12 -45.75
N MET A 77 3.22 -17.19 -44.58
CA MET A 77 3.59 -18.47 -43.96
C MET A 77 2.38 -19.24 -43.44
N ALA A 78 1.41 -18.57 -42.82
CA ALA A 78 0.17 -19.20 -42.36
C ALA A 78 -0.63 -19.85 -43.51
N LEU A 79 -0.73 -19.17 -44.67
CA LEU A 79 -1.34 -19.77 -45.87
C LEU A 79 -0.54 -20.96 -46.41
N LEU A 80 0.79 -20.94 -46.31
CA LEU A 80 1.63 -22.06 -46.77
C LEU A 80 1.43 -23.31 -45.90
N VAL A 81 1.31 -23.15 -44.57
CA VAL A 81 1.03 -24.24 -43.63
C VAL A 81 -0.38 -24.83 -43.86
N LEU A 82 -1.39 -23.98 -44.07
CA LEU A 82 -2.75 -24.42 -44.38
C LEU A 82 -2.84 -25.16 -45.74
N LEU A 83 -2.04 -24.77 -46.74
CA LEU A 83 -1.94 -25.48 -48.02
C LEU A 83 -1.23 -26.84 -47.91
N LEU A 84 -0.30 -27.00 -46.98
CA LEU A 84 0.37 -28.27 -46.71
C LEU A 84 -0.55 -29.25 -45.97
N LEU A 85 -1.35 -28.76 -45.00
CA LEU A 85 -2.33 -29.58 -44.27
C LEU A 85 -3.50 -30.07 -45.16
N ALA A 86 -3.81 -29.36 -46.25
CA ALA A 86 -4.86 -29.75 -47.20
C ALA A 86 -4.46 -30.88 -48.18
N LEU A 87 -3.20 -31.34 -48.17
CA LEU A 87 -2.63 -32.27 -49.16
C LEU A 87 -1.87 -33.45 -48.54
N GLY A 88 -2.44 -34.09 -47.51
CA GLY A 88 -1.81 -35.26 -46.87
C GLY A 88 -2.72 -36.04 -45.92
N GLY A 89 -3.66 -36.83 -46.46
CA GLY A 89 -4.46 -37.76 -45.64
C GLY A 89 -3.67 -39.03 -45.30
N GLY A 90 -3.64 -39.40 -44.02
CA GLY A 90 -3.04 -40.65 -43.55
C GLY A 90 -2.79 -40.65 -42.04
N ALA A 91 -3.77 -41.08 -41.25
CA ALA A 91 -3.63 -41.20 -39.80
C ALA A 91 -2.79 -42.42 -39.41
N THR A 92 -1.74 -42.21 -38.61
CA THR A 92 -1.03 -43.25 -37.85
C THR A 92 -0.53 -42.70 -36.52
N GLU A 93 -1.08 -43.21 -35.42
CA GLU A 93 -0.50 -43.39 -34.08
C GLU A 93 0.77 -42.57 -33.69
N THR A 94 0.66 -41.24 -33.57
CA THR A 94 1.67 -40.44 -32.81
C THR A 94 1.09 -39.25 -32.04
N GLU A 95 -0.23 -39.17 -31.84
CA GLU A 95 -0.89 -38.09 -31.06
C GLU A 95 -1.32 -38.50 -29.64
N ALA A 96 -1.04 -39.74 -29.21
CA ALA A 96 -1.30 -40.21 -27.85
C ALA A 96 -0.17 -39.90 -26.84
N ALA A 97 0.88 -39.19 -27.26
CA ALA A 97 2.08 -38.91 -26.45
C ALA A 97 2.29 -37.41 -26.12
N ALA A 98 1.33 -36.55 -26.48
CA ALA A 98 1.39 -35.10 -26.24
C ALA A 98 0.37 -34.59 -25.18
N LEU A 99 -0.37 -35.51 -24.55
CA LEU A 99 -1.38 -35.23 -23.51
C LEU A 99 -1.06 -35.86 -22.15
N ASP A 100 0.09 -36.53 -22.02
CA ASP A 100 0.56 -37.20 -20.79
C ASP A 100 1.66 -36.38 -20.06
N GLY A 101 1.91 -35.15 -20.54
CA GLY A 101 2.94 -34.23 -20.02
C GLY A 101 2.44 -33.15 -19.06
N LEU A 102 1.12 -33.08 -18.81
CA LEU A 102 0.49 -32.20 -17.82
C LEU A 102 0.12 -33.00 -16.56
N GLN A 103 1.12 -33.68 -15.98
CA GLN A 103 1.01 -34.18 -14.62
C GLN A 103 1.44 -33.09 -13.63
N LEU A 104 0.49 -32.25 -13.23
CA LEU A 104 0.53 -31.62 -11.90
C LEU A 104 0.35 -32.74 -10.86
N SER A 105 1.44 -33.47 -10.61
CA SER A 105 1.46 -34.61 -9.69
C SER A 105 2.86 -34.85 -9.12
N GLU A 106 3.46 -33.79 -8.59
CA GLU A 106 4.24 -33.95 -7.35
C GLU A 106 3.31 -33.61 -6.18
N THR A 107 2.53 -34.60 -5.75
CA THR A 107 2.00 -34.62 -4.37
C THR A 107 3.17 -34.34 -3.42
N ARG A 108 3.05 -33.29 -2.58
CA ARG A 108 4.09 -32.80 -1.64
C ARG A 108 5.02 -33.92 -1.17
N SER A 109 6.21 -34.01 -1.76
CA SER A 109 7.26 -34.89 -1.24
C SER A 109 7.89 -34.19 -0.03
N PRO A 110 7.81 -34.76 1.19
CA PRO A 110 8.27 -34.07 2.38
C PRO A 110 9.80 -34.18 2.52
N GLN A 111 10.56 -33.37 1.77
CA GLN A 111 12.00 -33.24 1.94
C GLN A 111 12.50 -31.79 1.80
N ALA A 112 12.42 -31.06 2.91
CA ALA A 112 13.45 -30.11 3.33
C ALA A 112 13.58 -30.21 4.85
N VAL A 113 14.41 -31.15 5.33
CA VAL A 113 14.73 -31.24 6.77
C VAL A 113 15.78 -30.17 7.06
N ALA A 114 15.35 -29.03 7.61
CA ALA A 114 16.26 -28.10 8.26
C ALA A 114 16.99 -28.83 9.40
N SER A 115 18.24 -28.45 9.68
CA SER A 115 19.15 -29.20 10.57
C SER A 115 18.68 -29.35 12.03
N ASN A 116 17.57 -28.71 12.41
CA ASN A 116 17.02 -28.65 13.76
C ASN A 116 15.61 -29.26 13.87
N GLY A 117 15.13 -30.03 12.88
CA GLY A 117 13.88 -30.80 12.99
C GLY A 117 12.57 -30.03 12.75
N VAL A 118 12.63 -28.70 12.60
CA VAL A 118 11.48 -27.85 12.23
C VAL A 118 11.09 -28.06 10.76
N PHE A 119 9.81 -28.31 10.50
CA PHE A 119 9.24 -28.29 9.14
C PHE A 119 9.17 -26.84 8.63
N SER A 120 10.07 -26.46 7.71
CA SER A 120 9.95 -25.23 6.93
C SER A 120 9.59 -25.60 5.48
N ARG A 121 8.28 -25.53 5.18
CA ARG A 121 7.76 -25.61 3.80
C ARG A 121 7.87 -24.22 3.15
N PRO A 122 7.99 -24.11 1.81
CA PRO A 122 7.91 -22.81 1.16
C PRO A 122 6.56 -22.15 1.39
N LEU A 123 6.54 -20.82 1.39
CA LEU A 123 5.32 -20.02 1.21
C LEU A 123 5.00 -19.97 -0.29
N VAL A 124 3.81 -20.42 -0.69
CA VAL A 124 3.39 -20.45 -2.11
C VAL A 124 2.30 -19.43 -2.36
N VAL A 125 2.56 -18.47 -3.26
CA VAL A 125 1.68 -17.34 -3.58
C VAL A 125 1.39 -17.34 -5.08
N ALA A 126 0.15 -17.10 -5.49
CA ALA A 126 -0.17 -16.98 -6.91
C ALA A 126 0.02 -15.55 -7.46
N LEU A 127 0.62 -15.46 -8.65
CA LEU A 127 0.61 -14.28 -9.52
C LEU A 127 -0.38 -14.50 -10.67
N SER A 128 -1.16 -13.49 -11.02
CA SER A 128 -2.13 -13.54 -12.14
C SER A 128 -1.50 -13.29 -13.51
N ILE A 129 -0.27 -12.77 -13.55
CA ILE A 129 0.57 -12.63 -14.74
C ILE A 129 2.04 -12.82 -14.36
N ASP A 130 2.85 -13.31 -15.31
CA ASP A 130 4.31 -13.25 -15.25
C ASP A 130 4.75 -11.77 -15.10
N PRO A 131 5.67 -11.41 -14.18
CA PRO A 131 6.14 -10.04 -14.02
C PRO A 131 6.66 -9.44 -15.34
N PRO A 132 6.04 -8.36 -15.88
CA PRO A 132 6.51 -7.73 -17.12
C PRO A 132 7.95 -7.23 -17.05
N THR A 133 8.45 -6.87 -15.87
CA THR A 133 9.85 -6.53 -15.63
C THR A 133 10.19 -6.53 -14.14
N LEU A 134 11.38 -7.00 -13.76
CA LEU A 134 11.96 -6.73 -12.44
C LEU A 134 12.90 -5.50 -12.45
N ASP A 135 12.77 -4.62 -13.43
CA ASP A 135 13.45 -3.31 -13.40
C ASP A 135 12.72 -2.37 -12.43
N ILE A 136 13.36 -2.12 -11.27
CA ILE A 136 12.86 -1.30 -10.16
C ILE A 136 12.38 0.10 -10.58
N ASN A 137 12.99 0.71 -11.60
CA ASN A 137 12.58 2.04 -12.07
C ASN A 137 11.52 1.98 -13.18
N ARG A 138 11.13 0.80 -13.66
CA ARG A 138 10.20 0.61 -14.80
C ARG A 138 9.00 -0.27 -14.48
N ALA A 139 9.03 -1.01 -13.36
CA ALA A 139 7.87 -1.74 -12.86
C ALA A 139 6.72 -0.77 -12.52
N THR A 140 5.50 -1.12 -12.93
CA THR A 140 4.27 -0.35 -12.69
C THR A 140 3.10 -1.22 -12.21
N ASP A 141 3.23 -2.53 -12.35
CA ASP A 141 2.17 -3.51 -12.09
C ASP A 141 2.34 -4.22 -10.74
N THR A 142 1.30 -4.93 -10.31
CA THR A 142 1.29 -5.62 -9.02
C THR A 142 2.12 -6.89 -8.96
N SER A 143 2.32 -7.60 -10.08
CA SER A 143 3.14 -8.84 -10.09
C SER A 143 4.61 -8.51 -9.90
N SER A 144 5.12 -7.53 -10.64
CA SER A 144 6.50 -7.03 -10.50
C SER A 144 6.77 -6.51 -9.09
N HIS A 145 5.86 -5.71 -8.51
CA HIS A 145 6.02 -5.21 -7.15
C HIS A 145 5.86 -6.28 -6.06
N ALA A 146 5.07 -7.34 -6.28
CA ALA A 146 4.99 -8.46 -5.34
C ALA A 146 6.35 -9.15 -5.15
N VAL A 147 7.09 -9.33 -6.25
CA VAL A 147 8.46 -9.90 -6.25
C VAL A 147 9.49 -8.87 -5.76
N LEU A 148 9.48 -7.65 -6.31
CA LEU A 148 10.48 -6.62 -6.00
C LEU A 148 10.50 -6.21 -4.52
N ASN A 149 9.36 -6.19 -3.83
CA ASN A 149 9.29 -5.90 -2.38
C ASN A 149 9.96 -6.98 -1.50
N GLN A 150 10.35 -8.12 -2.08
CA GLN A 150 11.11 -9.18 -1.40
C GLN A 150 12.61 -9.11 -1.75
N LEU A 151 12.94 -8.69 -2.98
CA LEU A 151 14.30 -8.60 -3.49
C LEU A 151 15.03 -7.30 -3.11
N MET A 152 14.28 -6.24 -2.80
CA MET A 152 14.80 -4.88 -2.57
C MET A 152 14.36 -4.31 -1.22
N GLU A 153 15.15 -3.36 -0.70
CA GLU A 153 14.81 -2.57 0.47
C GLU A 153 15.10 -1.07 0.22
N GLY A 154 14.12 -0.21 0.51
CA GLY A 154 14.23 1.25 0.42
C GLY A 154 14.80 1.91 1.66
N LEU A 155 14.70 3.24 1.74
CA LEU A 155 15.13 4.00 2.92
C LEU A 155 14.25 3.68 4.14
N TYR A 156 12.94 3.70 3.94
CA TYR A 156 11.90 3.39 4.92
C TYR A 156 10.90 2.38 4.34
N ARG A 157 10.04 1.80 5.19
CA ARG A 157 8.91 0.97 4.77
C ARG A 157 7.67 1.23 5.61
N TYR A 158 6.51 0.79 5.09
CA TYR A 158 5.25 0.82 5.82
C TYR A 158 5.04 -0.45 6.65
N ARG A 159 4.50 -0.29 7.86
CA ARG A 159 3.94 -1.37 8.69
C ARG A 159 2.47 -1.59 8.38
N ALA A 160 1.91 -2.71 8.88
CA ALA A 160 0.49 -3.04 8.72
C ALA A 160 -0.48 -1.99 9.31
N ASP A 161 -0.06 -1.26 10.34
CA ASP A 161 -0.81 -0.16 10.95
C ASP A 161 -0.73 1.17 10.17
N GLY A 162 0.04 1.20 9.07
CA GLY A 162 0.29 2.40 8.27
C GLY A 162 1.36 3.34 8.82
N SER A 163 2.03 2.98 9.93
CA SER A 163 3.22 3.68 10.39
C SER A 163 4.41 3.45 9.45
N ILE A 164 5.39 4.35 9.50
CA ILE A 164 6.60 4.30 8.68
C ILE A 164 7.79 4.00 9.60
N GLU A 165 8.56 2.97 9.27
CA GLU A 165 9.75 2.55 10.02
C GLU A 165 11.04 2.62 9.20
N PRO A 166 12.22 2.78 9.84
CA PRO A 166 13.51 2.72 9.15
C PRO A 166 13.76 1.34 8.52
N ALA A 167 14.30 1.35 7.31
CA ALA A 167 14.67 0.15 6.56
C ALA A 167 16.17 0.17 6.23
N GLY A 168 16.56 0.58 5.03
CA GLY A 168 17.96 0.89 4.68
C GLY A 168 18.50 2.19 5.32
N ALA A 169 17.62 3.01 5.90
CA ALA A 169 17.98 4.14 6.76
C ALA A 169 17.94 3.77 8.25
N VAL A 170 18.64 4.57 9.07
CA VAL A 170 18.59 4.54 10.54
C VAL A 170 17.75 5.69 11.07
N SER A 171 17.90 6.89 10.50
CA SER A 171 17.18 8.10 10.90
C SER A 171 17.27 9.19 9.83
N TYR A 172 16.47 10.24 9.95
CA TYR A 172 16.66 11.47 9.19
C TYR A 172 16.54 12.71 10.09
N THR A 173 17.13 13.81 9.62
CA THR A 173 16.95 15.16 10.18
C THR A 173 16.38 16.09 9.12
N VAL A 174 15.68 17.14 9.55
CA VAL A 174 15.01 18.11 8.67
C VAL A 174 15.49 19.51 9.01
N SER A 175 15.81 20.31 7.99
CA SER A 175 16.19 21.72 8.16
C SER A 175 15.04 22.58 8.69
N PRO A 176 15.33 23.76 9.31
CA PRO A 176 14.29 24.65 9.84
C PRO A 176 13.30 25.18 8.79
N ASP A 177 13.71 25.29 7.53
CA ASP A 177 12.87 25.65 6.38
C ASP A 177 12.12 24.45 5.77
N ARG A 178 12.43 23.23 6.23
CA ARG A 178 11.85 21.95 5.77
C ARG A 178 12.07 21.63 4.30
N GLN A 179 13.11 22.18 3.69
CA GLN A 179 13.52 21.85 2.33
C GLN A 179 14.69 20.87 2.26
N VAL A 180 15.48 20.70 3.31
CA VAL A 180 16.62 19.78 3.32
C VAL A 180 16.37 18.63 4.29
N TYR A 181 16.39 17.41 3.77
CA TYR A 181 16.27 16.16 4.54
C TYR A 181 17.61 15.44 4.47
N THR A 182 18.26 15.22 5.61
CA THR A 182 19.53 14.47 5.68
C THR A 182 19.29 13.15 6.38
N VAL A 183 19.45 12.06 5.62
CA VAL A 183 19.16 10.67 6.00
C VAL A 183 20.47 9.95 6.31
N ALA A 184 20.57 9.38 7.52
CA ALA A 184 21.65 8.50 7.91
C ALA A 184 21.29 7.06 7.52
N LEU A 185 22.16 6.42 6.74
CA LEU A 185 21.98 5.07 6.23
C LEU A 185 22.57 4.02 7.17
N ARG A 186 22.12 2.78 7.01
CA ARG A 186 22.73 1.60 7.60
C ARG A 186 24.13 1.38 7.05
N SER A 187 25.12 1.17 7.92
CA SER A 187 26.50 0.86 7.53
C SER A 187 26.81 -0.64 7.49
N ASP A 188 25.87 -1.46 7.94
CA ASP A 188 25.89 -2.93 7.91
C ASP A 188 25.09 -3.51 6.73
N ALA A 189 24.36 -2.67 5.99
CA ALA A 189 23.60 -3.10 4.81
C ALA A 189 24.53 -3.43 3.63
N VAL A 190 24.37 -4.62 3.08
CA VAL A 190 25.06 -5.10 1.87
C VAL A 190 24.06 -5.61 0.84
N TRP A 191 24.47 -5.58 -0.42
CA TRP A 191 23.83 -6.26 -1.54
C TRP A 191 24.02 -7.79 -1.44
N SER A 192 23.25 -8.56 -2.20
CA SER A 192 23.35 -10.02 -2.27
C SER A 192 24.69 -10.54 -2.82
N ASP A 193 25.51 -9.69 -3.45
CA ASP A 193 26.89 -9.97 -3.84
C ASP A 193 27.94 -9.60 -2.76
N GLY A 194 27.50 -9.11 -1.60
CA GLY A 194 28.33 -8.69 -0.47
C GLY A 194 28.92 -7.28 -0.58
N VAL A 195 28.62 -6.53 -1.64
CA VAL A 195 29.04 -5.11 -1.75
C VAL A 195 28.23 -4.24 -0.78
N PRO A 196 28.83 -3.27 -0.06
CA PRO A 196 28.08 -2.36 0.79
C PRO A 196 27.03 -1.53 0.04
N VAL A 197 25.85 -1.35 0.64
CA VAL A 197 24.88 -0.35 0.19
C VAL A 197 25.37 1.03 0.62
N THR A 198 25.29 2.03 -0.25
CA THR A 198 25.84 3.37 -0.01
C THR A 198 24.86 4.45 -0.45
N ALA A 199 25.05 5.68 0.02
CA ALA A 199 24.25 6.83 -0.40
C ALA A 199 24.28 7.07 -1.92
N GLN A 200 25.38 6.72 -2.59
CA GLN A 200 25.47 6.87 -4.05
C GLN A 200 24.48 5.95 -4.78
N HIS A 201 24.25 4.72 -4.30
CA HIS A 201 23.27 3.82 -4.92
C HIS A 201 21.83 4.36 -4.84
N TYR A 202 21.51 5.12 -3.79
CA TYR A 202 20.22 5.83 -3.67
C TYR A 202 20.14 7.05 -4.59
N VAL A 203 21.20 7.86 -4.69
CA VAL A 203 21.30 8.94 -5.69
C VAL A 203 21.08 8.38 -7.09
N ASP A 204 21.81 7.33 -7.44
CA ASP A 204 21.74 6.67 -8.74
C ASP A 204 20.34 6.15 -9.05
N GLY A 205 19.63 5.59 -8.07
CA GLY A 205 18.25 5.10 -8.22
C GLY A 205 17.26 6.21 -8.55
N VAL A 206 17.35 7.35 -7.84
CA VAL A 206 16.50 8.52 -8.08
C VAL A 206 16.83 9.20 -9.41
N ILE A 207 18.12 9.38 -9.73
CA ILE A 207 18.54 9.95 -11.01
C ILE A 207 18.12 9.05 -12.18
N ARG A 208 18.28 7.72 -12.06
CA ARG A 208 17.86 6.77 -13.11
C ARG A 208 16.35 6.76 -13.30
N LEU A 209 15.56 6.81 -12.23
CA LEU A 209 14.10 6.95 -12.33
C LEU A 209 13.74 8.21 -13.12
N LEU A 210 14.37 9.34 -12.81
CA LEU A 210 14.09 10.63 -13.44
C LEU A 210 14.69 10.79 -14.85
N ASP A 211 15.63 9.95 -15.27
CA ASP A 211 16.24 10.05 -16.60
C ASP A 211 15.19 9.78 -17.72
N PRO A 212 14.96 10.73 -18.66
CA PRO A 212 14.04 10.53 -19.78
C PRO A 212 14.34 9.28 -20.64
N ALA A 213 15.59 8.80 -20.64
CA ALA A 213 16.00 7.60 -21.36
C ALA A 213 15.55 6.29 -20.70
N THR A 214 15.31 6.28 -19.38
CA THR A 214 14.75 5.12 -18.66
C THR A 214 13.30 4.87 -19.05
N GLY A 215 12.54 5.93 -19.34
CA GLY A 215 11.12 5.85 -19.70
C GLY A 215 10.28 5.29 -18.56
N ALA A 216 10.51 5.77 -17.34
CA ALA A 216 9.76 5.43 -16.15
C ALA A 216 8.44 6.21 -16.08
N ASP A 217 7.34 5.55 -15.69
CA ASP A 217 6.03 6.19 -15.55
C ASP A 217 5.81 6.85 -14.16
N TYR A 218 6.55 6.42 -13.14
CA TYR A 218 6.41 6.88 -11.74
C TYR A 218 7.26 8.11 -11.37
N THR A 219 7.75 8.87 -12.35
CA THR A 219 8.65 10.02 -12.15
C THR A 219 8.03 11.13 -11.31
N TYR A 220 6.71 11.35 -11.45
CA TYR A 220 5.95 12.38 -10.75
C TYR A 220 6.11 12.31 -9.22
N GLY A 221 6.22 11.09 -8.65
CA GLY A 221 6.39 10.88 -7.22
C GLY A 221 7.68 11.49 -6.64
N MET A 222 8.64 11.87 -7.50
CA MET A 222 9.90 12.48 -7.11
C MET A 222 10.02 13.96 -7.48
N TYR A 223 9.00 14.58 -8.10
CA TYR A 223 9.03 16.01 -8.50
C TYR A 223 9.03 16.99 -7.33
N VAL A 224 8.78 16.52 -6.11
CA VAL A 224 9.02 17.26 -4.87
C VAL A 224 10.50 17.62 -4.67
N ILE A 225 11.42 16.85 -5.25
CA ILE A 225 12.87 17.10 -5.20
C ILE A 225 13.22 18.25 -6.15
N GLN A 226 14.07 19.16 -5.69
CA GLN A 226 14.52 20.31 -6.47
C GLN A 226 15.07 19.89 -7.84
N GLY A 227 14.60 20.53 -8.91
CA GLY A 227 15.04 20.26 -10.29
C GLY A 227 14.66 18.89 -10.88
N ALA A 228 13.91 18.04 -10.18
CA ALA A 228 13.58 16.70 -10.66
C ALA A 228 12.64 16.70 -11.88
N GLU A 229 11.59 17.53 -11.87
CA GLU A 229 10.70 17.70 -13.03
C GLU A 229 11.43 18.32 -14.23
N ASP A 230 12.25 19.35 -14.00
CA ASP A 230 13.05 19.99 -15.06
C ASP A 230 14.04 18.98 -15.70
N PHE A 231 14.58 18.03 -14.93
CA PHE A 231 15.46 16.98 -15.46
C PHE A 231 14.67 15.93 -16.27
N ASN A 232 13.54 15.44 -15.75
CA ASN A 232 12.71 14.45 -16.45
C ASN A 232 12.03 15.01 -17.72
N THR A 233 11.73 16.31 -17.75
CA THR A 233 11.18 16.98 -18.94
C THR A 233 12.27 17.44 -19.91
N GLY A 234 13.55 17.33 -19.55
CA GLY A 234 14.70 17.72 -20.37
C GLY A 234 14.90 19.24 -20.47
N VAL A 235 14.34 20.02 -19.55
CA VAL A 235 14.63 21.46 -19.37
C VAL A 235 16.07 21.65 -18.88
N ILE A 236 16.51 20.77 -17.98
CA ILE A 236 17.93 20.58 -17.62
C ILE A 236 18.38 19.16 -18.01
N THR A 237 19.65 19.00 -18.36
CA THR A 237 20.24 17.70 -18.79
C THR A 237 21.42 17.27 -17.91
N ASP A 238 21.62 17.96 -16.80
CA ASP A 238 22.74 17.77 -15.87
C ASP A 238 22.15 17.34 -14.53
N SER A 239 22.30 16.04 -14.22
CA SER A 239 21.75 15.42 -13.02
C SER A 239 22.32 15.99 -11.72
N SER A 240 23.46 16.69 -11.75
CA SER A 240 24.01 17.35 -10.55
C SER A 240 23.20 18.57 -10.08
N GLN A 241 22.21 19.00 -10.87
CA GLN A 241 21.24 20.03 -10.49
C GLN A 241 19.96 19.46 -9.87
N VAL A 242 19.78 18.14 -9.84
CA VAL A 242 18.70 17.48 -9.09
C VAL A 242 19.09 17.42 -7.61
N GLY A 243 18.16 17.78 -6.73
CA GLY A 243 18.36 17.87 -5.28
C GLY A 243 18.52 16.54 -4.54
N VAL A 244 19.36 15.62 -5.00
CA VAL A 244 19.69 14.36 -4.33
C VAL A 244 21.19 14.12 -4.35
N THR A 245 21.82 13.97 -3.18
CA THR A 245 23.30 13.97 -3.05
C THR A 245 23.78 13.00 -1.97
N ALA A 246 24.83 12.23 -2.29
CA ALA A 246 25.60 11.49 -1.31
C ALA A 246 26.62 12.45 -0.66
N VAL A 247 26.38 12.83 0.60
CA VAL A 247 27.26 13.73 1.36
C VAL A 247 28.53 12.98 1.79
N ASP A 248 28.37 11.72 2.15
CA ASP A 248 29.42 10.72 2.35
C ASP A 248 28.86 9.32 2.04
N THR A 249 29.62 8.25 2.30
CA THR A 249 29.23 6.86 2.03
C THR A 249 27.86 6.46 2.61
N TYR A 250 27.51 6.97 3.79
CA TYR A 250 26.31 6.58 4.53
C TYR A 250 25.41 7.77 4.90
N THR A 251 25.66 8.96 4.34
CA THR A 251 24.80 10.14 4.51
C THR A 251 24.21 10.56 3.17
N LEU A 252 22.90 10.38 3.00
CA LEU A 252 22.13 10.82 1.84
C LEU A 252 21.42 12.14 2.17
N GLN A 253 21.40 13.09 1.24
CA GLN A 253 20.69 14.36 1.39
C GLN A 253 19.73 14.59 0.23
N PHE A 254 18.49 14.96 0.56
CA PHE A 254 17.51 15.49 -0.37
C PHE A 254 17.32 16.99 -0.14
N THR A 255 17.20 17.75 -1.22
CA THR A 255 16.79 19.15 -1.25
C THR A 255 15.52 19.26 -2.08
N LEU A 256 14.48 19.85 -1.50
CA LEU A 256 13.13 19.90 -2.06
C LEU A 256 12.81 21.27 -2.63
N GLU A 257 12.08 21.30 -3.75
CA GLU A 257 11.70 22.53 -4.45
C GLU A 257 10.88 23.47 -3.54
N ASN A 258 10.03 22.88 -2.70
CA ASN A 258 9.23 23.57 -1.68
C ASN A 258 9.20 22.75 -0.38
N PRO A 259 8.89 23.37 0.78
CA PRO A 259 8.67 22.64 2.03
C PRO A 259 7.58 21.58 1.86
N ALA A 260 7.89 20.31 2.17
CA ALA A 260 6.99 19.19 1.93
C ALA A 260 6.82 18.31 3.17
N GLY A 261 5.83 18.62 4.01
CA GLY A 261 5.55 17.86 5.23
C GLY A 261 5.24 16.37 5.03
N HIS A 262 4.89 15.96 3.81
CA HIS A 262 4.61 14.58 3.40
C HIS A 262 5.85 13.79 2.91
N PHE A 263 7.01 14.43 2.74
CA PHE A 263 8.20 13.78 2.16
C PHE A 263 8.66 12.50 2.88
N PRO A 264 8.52 12.33 4.22
CA PRO A 264 8.77 11.05 4.88
C PRO A 264 7.96 9.87 4.33
N SER A 265 6.73 10.12 3.84
CA SER A 265 5.88 9.12 3.19
C SER A 265 6.41 8.73 1.80
N ILE A 266 7.03 9.67 1.08
CA ILE A 266 7.71 9.40 -0.21
C ILE A 266 9.00 8.60 0.03
N MET A 267 9.75 8.85 1.12
CA MET A 267 10.93 8.05 1.48
C MET A 267 10.62 6.58 1.83
N ALA A 268 9.35 6.20 1.94
CA ALA A 268 8.90 4.81 2.11
C ALA A 268 8.42 4.15 0.80
N MET A 269 8.47 4.87 -0.33
CA MET A 269 8.05 4.36 -1.65
C MET A 269 9.20 3.63 -2.37
N PHE A 270 8.83 2.67 -3.23
CA PHE A 270 9.74 1.93 -4.10
C PHE A 270 10.55 2.81 -5.07
N THR A 271 10.05 4.01 -5.38
CA THR A 271 10.77 5.05 -6.15
C THR A 271 12.05 5.54 -5.48
N THR A 272 12.28 5.20 -4.20
CA THR A 272 13.50 5.50 -3.44
C THR A 272 14.41 4.29 -3.22
N TYR A 273 14.16 3.16 -3.90
CA TYR A 273 15.04 2.00 -3.82
C TYR A 273 16.42 2.30 -4.44
N PRO A 274 17.51 1.78 -3.84
CA PRO A 274 18.85 1.94 -4.39
C PRO A 274 19.02 1.09 -5.65
N VAL A 275 19.97 1.44 -6.51
CA VAL A 275 20.30 0.64 -7.72
C VAL A 275 21.81 0.45 -7.89
N ARG A 276 22.18 -0.61 -8.61
CA ARG A 276 23.56 -0.93 -9.00
C ARG A 276 23.79 -0.61 -10.48
N LEU A 277 24.15 0.64 -10.79
CA LEU A 277 24.41 1.07 -12.18
C LEU A 277 25.57 0.31 -12.83
N ASP A 278 26.53 -0.18 -12.06
CA ASP A 278 27.61 -1.04 -12.56
C ASP A 278 27.07 -2.37 -13.12
N ILE A 279 26.08 -2.98 -12.47
CA ILE A 279 25.41 -4.19 -12.95
C ILE A 279 24.48 -3.85 -14.12
N ILE A 280 23.55 -2.90 -13.93
CA ILE A 280 22.53 -2.51 -14.92
C ILE A 280 23.14 -2.12 -16.28
N ASN A 281 24.31 -1.46 -16.28
CA ASN A 281 24.98 -1.03 -17.51
C ASN A 281 25.92 -2.08 -18.12
N SER A 282 26.30 -3.12 -17.38
CA SER A 282 27.24 -4.15 -17.86
C SER A 282 26.57 -5.48 -18.22
N ASP A 283 25.43 -5.79 -17.60
CA ASP A 283 24.69 -7.03 -17.82
C ASP A 283 23.29 -6.76 -18.40
N PRO A 284 23.00 -7.15 -19.66
CA PRO A 284 21.66 -7.00 -20.23
C PRO A 284 20.62 -7.94 -19.63
N TYR A 285 21.03 -8.94 -18.83
CA TYR A 285 20.15 -9.89 -18.14
C TYR A 285 20.02 -9.61 -16.64
N TRP A 286 20.42 -8.41 -16.17
CA TRP A 286 20.44 -8.10 -14.73
C TRP A 286 19.10 -8.26 -13.99
N THR A 287 17.97 -8.32 -14.68
CA THR A 287 16.64 -8.58 -14.08
C THR A 287 16.35 -10.07 -13.85
N GLU A 288 17.17 -10.97 -14.40
CA GLU A 288 16.91 -12.41 -14.43
C GLU A 288 17.42 -13.15 -13.18
N ALA A 289 16.91 -14.36 -12.96
CA ALA A 289 17.36 -15.25 -11.90
C ALA A 289 18.87 -15.56 -12.00
N GLY A 290 19.58 -15.48 -10.88
CA GLY A 290 21.04 -15.61 -10.82
C GLY A 290 21.84 -14.39 -11.33
N HIS A 291 21.17 -13.39 -11.93
CA HIS A 291 21.77 -12.11 -12.36
C HIS A 291 21.32 -10.93 -11.47
N PHE A 292 20.12 -11.02 -10.88
CA PHE A 292 19.57 -9.98 -10.02
C PHE A 292 20.38 -9.77 -8.73
N VAL A 293 20.95 -8.57 -8.57
CA VAL A 293 21.64 -8.14 -7.35
C VAL A 293 20.73 -7.20 -6.56
N GLY A 294 20.19 -7.71 -5.44
CA GLY A 294 19.25 -7.00 -4.58
C GLY A 294 19.80 -6.73 -3.17
N ASN A 295 19.14 -5.88 -2.41
CA ASN A 295 19.48 -5.58 -1.01
C ASN A 295 18.37 -5.97 -0.01
N GLY A 296 17.32 -6.66 -0.47
CA GLY A 296 16.19 -7.09 0.33
C GLY A 296 16.37 -8.44 1.04
N PRO A 297 15.32 -8.91 1.74
CA PRO A 297 15.32 -10.15 2.53
C PRO A 297 15.44 -11.45 1.72
N TYR A 298 15.23 -11.43 0.40
CA TYR A 298 15.32 -12.60 -0.47
C TYR A 298 16.18 -12.36 -1.72
N VAL A 299 16.65 -13.44 -2.34
CA VAL A 299 17.35 -13.46 -3.63
C VAL A 299 16.56 -14.29 -4.65
N LEU A 300 16.57 -13.86 -5.92
CA LEU A 300 15.88 -14.55 -7.01
C LEU A 300 16.75 -15.71 -7.53
N THR A 301 16.35 -16.95 -7.23
CA THR A 301 17.13 -18.16 -7.56
C THR A 301 16.58 -18.93 -8.75
N GLU A 302 15.29 -18.81 -9.05
CA GLU A 302 14.67 -19.34 -10.28
C GLU A 302 13.63 -18.37 -10.85
N TRP A 303 13.56 -18.26 -12.17
CA TRP A 303 12.43 -17.67 -12.89
C TRP A 303 12.19 -18.51 -14.15
N ASP A 304 11.16 -19.34 -14.13
CA ASP A 304 10.65 -20.04 -15.30
C ASP A 304 9.45 -19.24 -15.84
N HIS A 305 9.70 -18.45 -16.89
CA HIS A 305 8.74 -17.48 -17.43
C HIS A 305 7.39 -18.10 -17.78
N GLY A 306 6.33 -17.53 -17.22
CA GLY A 306 4.96 -18.03 -17.37
C GLY A 306 4.61 -19.24 -16.51
N THR A 307 5.57 -19.80 -15.75
CA THR A 307 5.36 -20.92 -14.83
C THR A 307 5.51 -20.48 -13.36
N ARG A 308 6.70 -20.05 -12.93
CA ARG A 308 6.98 -19.69 -11.54
C ARG A 308 8.23 -18.83 -11.34
N LEU A 309 8.33 -18.19 -10.16
CA LEU A 309 9.58 -17.66 -9.60
C LEU A 309 9.86 -18.34 -8.26
N VAL A 310 11.14 -18.58 -7.95
CA VAL A 310 11.60 -19.09 -6.64
C VAL A 310 12.56 -18.07 -6.04
N LEU A 311 12.29 -17.71 -4.78
CA LEU A 311 13.06 -16.77 -4.00
C LEU A 311 13.53 -17.45 -2.72
N ASP A 312 14.85 -17.52 -2.54
CA ASP A 312 15.46 -18.04 -1.31
C ASP A 312 15.85 -16.89 -0.38
N LYS A 313 15.81 -17.11 0.93
CA LYS A 313 16.21 -16.13 1.95
C LYS A 313 17.64 -15.63 1.70
N ASN A 314 17.83 -14.31 1.75
CA ASN A 314 19.12 -13.67 1.58
C ASN A 314 19.92 -13.73 2.91
N PRO A 315 21.00 -14.54 3.02
CA PRO A 315 21.77 -14.64 4.26
C PRO A 315 22.62 -13.40 4.54
N LEU A 316 22.78 -12.50 3.57
CA LEU A 316 23.55 -11.25 3.70
C LEU A 316 22.67 -10.03 4.04
N TYR A 317 21.35 -10.19 4.06
CA TYR A 317 20.45 -9.11 4.46
C TYR A 317 20.67 -8.72 5.93
N HIS A 318 20.74 -7.41 6.23
CA HIS A 318 21.02 -6.94 7.61
C HIS A 318 19.98 -7.43 8.64
N GLY A 319 18.75 -7.66 8.18
CA GLY A 319 17.65 -8.24 8.97
C GLY A 319 17.48 -9.75 8.83
N ALA A 320 18.44 -10.51 8.27
CA ALA A 320 18.27 -11.93 7.93
C ALA A 320 17.84 -12.81 9.13
N GLY A 321 18.26 -12.46 10.36
CA GLY A 321 17.82 -13.14 11.59
C GLY A 321 16.34 -12.97 11.92
N GLN A 322 15.64 -12.01 11.30
CA GLN A 322 14.20 -11.80 11.42
C GLN A 322 13.41 -12.47 10.28
N VAL A 323 14.07 -13.04 9.27
CA VAL A 323 13.41 -13.75 8.16
C VAL A 323 13.29 -15.23 8.53
N VAL A 324 12.07 -15.74 8.68
CA VAL A 324 11.81 -17.13 9.13
C VAL A 324 11.33 -18.03 7.98
N ILE A 325 10.68 -17.46 6.97
CA ILE A 325 10.33 -18.18 5.74
C ILE A 325 11.62 -18.29 4.91
N GLU A 326 12.11 -19.51 4.75
CA GLU A 326 13.39 -19.78 4.06
C GLU A 326 13.26 -19.70 2.53
N GLN A 327 12.07 -20.00 1.99
CA GLN A 327 11.78 -19.95 0.55
C GLN A 327 10.35 -19.45 0.27
N VAL A 328 10.22 -18.63 -0.76
CA VAL A 328 8.95 -18.15 -1.31
C VAL A 328 8.85 -18.59 -2.78
N ILE A 329 7.72 -19.17 -3.16
CA ILE A 329 7.41 -19.58 -4.53
C ILE A 329 6.26 -18.71 -5.03
N PHE A 330 6.47 -18.03 -6.16
CA PHE A 330 5.40 -17.34 -6.89
C PHE A 330 4.95 -18.20 -8.07
N SER A 331 3.79 -18.85 -7.96
CA SER A 331 3.19 -19.64 -9.04
C SER A 331 2.43 -18.72 -10.01
N ILE A 332 2.75 -18.76 -11.30
CA ILE A 332 2.11 -17.91 -12.31
C ILE A 332 0.89 -18.64 -12.87
N ILE A 333 -0.30 -18.23 -12.44
CA ILE A 333 -1.58 -18.89 -12.77
C ILE A 333 -2.56 -17.82 -13.24
N PRO A 334 -2.74 -17.61 -14.57
CA PRO A 334 -3.56 -16.51 -15.07
C PRO A 334 -5.07 -16.65 -14.82
N SER A 335 -5.61 -17.87 -14.93
CA SER A 335 -7.02 -18.16 -14.65
C SER A 335 -7.35 -17.93 -13.18
N TYR A 336 -8.51 -17.34 -12.89
CA TYR A 336 -8.99 -17.20 -11.51
C TYR A 336 -9.43 -18.56 -10.96
N ASP A 337 -10.23 -19.30 -11.72
CA ASP A 337 -10.76 -20.61 -11.35
C ASP A 337 -9.62 -21.60 -11.02
N ASP A 338 -8.53 -21.57 -11.80
CA ASP A 338 -7.37 -22.45 -11.56
C ASP A 338 -6.59 -22.02 -10.29
N ARG A 339 -6.53 -20.71 -9.98
CA ARG A 339 -5.97 -20.23 -8.70
C ARG A 339 -6.83 -20.67 -7.53
N LEU A 340 -8.15 -20.56 -7.64
CA LEU A 340 -9.06 -20.95 -6.57
C LEU A 340 -8.94 -22.46 -6.30
N ALA A 341 -8.99 -23.29 -7.34
CA ALA A 341 -8.81 -24.73 -7.22
C ALA A 341 -7.44 -25.11 -6.62
N ALA A 342 -6.35 -24.44 -7.03
CA ALA A 342 -5.02 -24.65 -6.44
C ALA A 342 -4.98 -24.25 -4.95
N TYR A 343 -5.67 -23.18 -4.56
CA TYR A 343 -5.81 -22.78 -3.15
C TYR A 343 -6.65 -23.79 -2.35
N GLU A 344 -7.77 -24.26 -2.88
CA GLU A 344 -8.62 -25.29 -2.27
C GLU A 344 -7.88 -26.64 -2.09
N ASN A 345 -6.95 -26.97 -2.99
CA ASN A 345 -6.12 -28.18 -2.96
C ASN A 345 -4.84 -28.06 -2.10
N ASP A 346 -4.66 -26.98 -1.33
CA ASP A 346 -3.46 -26.68 -0.52
C ASP A 346 -2.14 -26.54 -1.33
N GLU A 347 -2.26 -26.23 -2.64
CA GLU A 347 -1.13 -25.93 -3.53
C GLU A 347 -0.73 -24.43 -3.46
N LEU A 348 -1.61 -23.57 -2.93
CA LEU A 348 -1.35 -22.16 -2.62
C LEU A 348 -1.66 -21.84 -1.16
N ASP A 349 -0.85 -20.96 -0.57
CA ASP A 349 -1.07 -20.41 0.78
C ASP A 349 -1.83 -19.08 0.76
N VAL A 350 -1.77 -18.37 -0.38
CA VAL A 350 -2.34 -17.03 -0.55
C VAL A 350 -2.95 -16.87 -1.93
N LEU A 351 -4.22 -16.47 -1.97
CA LEU A 351 -4.91 -16.04 -3.18
C LEU A 351 -5.36 -14.59 -3.01
N SER A 352 -4.79 -13.68 -3.81
CA SER A 352 -5.20 -12.26 -3.80
C SER A 352 -6.44 -12.02 -4.66
N GLY A 353 -7.40 -11.28 -4.11
CA GLY A 353 -8.62 -10.88 -4.82
C GLY A 353 -9.59 -12.02 -5.16
N PRO A 354 -10.05 -12.82 -4.18
CA PRO A 354 -11.11 -13.81 -4.41
C PRO A 354 -12.41 -13.17 -4.88
N ASP A 355 -13.21 -13.90 -5.68
CA ASP A 355 -14.62 -13.59 -5.89
C ASP A 355 -15.39 -13.86 -4.59
N TYR A 356 -16.38 -13.02 -4.30
CA TYR A 356 -17.15 -13.14 -3.08
C TYR A 356 -18.14 -14.28 -3.07
N TYR A 357 -18.73 -14.60 -4.23
CA TYR A 357 -19.81 -15.57 -4.25
C TYR A 357 -19.31 -16.96 -3.87
N ASP A 358 -18.08 -17.30 -4.28
CA ASP A 358 -17.35 -18.48 -3.84
C ASP A 358 -17.16 -18.43 -2.30
N VAL A 359 -16.49 -17.37 -1.82
CA VAL A 359 -16.14 -17.16 -0.40
C VAL A 359 -17.35 -17.17 0.53
N GLN A 360 -18.46 -16.52 0.17
CA GLN A 360 -19.66 -16.46 1.01
C GLN A 360 -20.40 -17.80 1.04
N SER A 361 -20.27 -18.61 -0.02
CA SER A 361 -20.94 -19.90 -0.13
C SER A 361 -20.22 -21.03 0.62
N ASP A 362 -18.90 -20.92 0.80
CA ASP A 362 -18.08 -21.92 1.45
C ASP A 362 -17.62 -21.48 2.87
N PRO A 363 -17.84 -22.30 3.92
CA PRO A 363 -17.50 -21.92 5.30
C PRO A 363 -15.99 -21.92 5.59
N VAL A 364 -15.17 -22.65 4.83
CA VAL A 364 -13.70 -22.64 4.97
C VAL A 364 -13.14 -21.38 4.33
N LEU A 365 -13.52 -21.10 3.07
CA LEU A 365 -13.09 -19.88 2.37
C LEU A 365 -13.54 -18.61 3.12
N SER A 366 -14.74 -18.61 3.71
CA SER A 366 -15.24 -17.51 4.55
C SER A 366 -14.42 -17.29 5.82
N ALA A 367 -13.84 -18.34 6.41
CA ALA A 367 -12.97 -18.25 7.58
C ALA A 367 -11.54 -17.79 7.23
N GLU A 368 -11.05 -18.16 6.04
CA GLU A 368 -9.74 -17.76 5.51
C GLU A 368 -9.77 -16.43 4.72
N PHE A 369 -10.92 -15.78 4.63
CA PHE A 369 -11.09 -14.52 3.92
C PHE A 369 -10.69 -13.31 4.77
N HIS A 370 -9.64 -12.63 4.34
CA HIS A 370 -9.11 -11.45 4.99
C HIS A 370 -9.32 -10.19 4.16
N ARG A 371 -9.75 -9.13 4.85
CA ARG A 371 -9.81 -7.76 4.33
C ARG A 371 -8.69 -6.95 4.95
N THR A 372 -7.89 -6.30 4.12
CA THR A 372 -6.74 -5.49 4.54
C THR A 372 -6.84 -4.07 3.98
N PRO A 373 -6.28 -3.06 4.69
CA PRO A 373 -6.33 -1.67 4.24
C PRO A 373 -5.75 -1.49 2.84
N ARG A 374 -6.45 -0.72 2.00
CA ARG A 374 -5.94 -0.24 0.71
C ARG A 374 -6.45 1.18 0.46
N PRO A 375 -5.86 2.19 1.14
CA PRO A 375 -6.37 3.55 1.11
C PRO A 375 -6.57 4.05 -0.32
N GLY A 376 -7.82 4.31 -0.67
CA GLY A 376 -8.20 4.77 -1.99
C GLY A 376 -9.70 4.97 -2.08
N VAL A 377 -10.13 5.72 -3.08
CA VAL A 377 -11.54 6.09 -3.28
C VAL A 377 -11.95 5.94 -4.74
N TYR A 378 -13.13 5.37 -4.96
CA TYR A 378 -13.83 5.40 -6.23
C TYR A 378 -14.73 6.65 -6.26
N TYR A 379 -14.65 7.44 -7.33
CA TYR A 379 -15.37 8.71 -7.39
C TYR A 379 -15.87 9.07 -8.80
N LEU A 380 -16.82 9.99 -8.84
CA LEU A 380 -17.21 10.72 -10.04
C LEU A 380 -16.67 12.15 -9.93
N GLY A 381 -15.94 12.62 -10.93
CA GLY A 381 -15.59 14.03 -11.06
C GLY A 381 -16.62 14.75 -11.92
N ILE A 382 -17.00 15.96 -11.55
CA ILE A 382 -18.04 16.75 -12.21
C ILE A 382 -17.42 17.90 -13.00
N ASN A 383 -17.61 17.95 -14.31
CA ASN A 383 -17.10 19.04 -15.14
C ASN A 383 -17.88 20.33 -14.87
N THR A 384 -17.25 21.26 -14.16
CA THR A 384 -17.84 22.54 -13.74
C THR A 384 -17.86 23.60 -14.84
N GLN A 385 -17.25 23.35 -16.01
CA GLN A 385 -17.23 24.30 -17.12
C GLN A 385 -18.44 24.13 -18.08
N LEU A 386 -19.19 23.04 -17.97
CA LEU A 386 -20.34 22.73 -18.83
C LEU A 386 -21.67 22.98 -18.15
N THR A 387 -22.69 23.34 -18.93
CA THR A 387 -24.08 23.33 -18.44
C THR A 387 -24.59 21.88 -18.43
N PRO A 388 -25.32 21.41 -17.40
CA PRO A 388 -25.82 22.14 -16.23
C PRO A 388 -24.93 22.01 -14.98
N THR A 389 -23.80 21.31 -15.08
CA THR A 389 -22.87 20.99 -13.99
C THR A 389 -22.01 22.18 -13.50
N ASN A 390 -22.07 23.32 -14.20
CA ASN A 390 -21.58 24.62 -13.74
C ASN A 390 -22.43 25.26 -12.63
N ASN A 391 -23.58 24.68 -12.28
CA ASN A 391 -24.41 25.10 -11.15
C ASN A 391 -24.19 24.16 -9.96
N VAL A 392 -23.66 24.67 -8.86
CA VAL A 392 -23.38 23.90 -7.64
C VAL A 392 -24.61 23.14 -7.10
N SER A 393 -25.82 23.69 -7.23
CA SER A 393 -27.04 22.99 -6.79
C SER A 393 -27.36 21.76 -7.65
N VAL A 394 -26.86 21.68 -8.89
CA VAL A 394 -26.91 20.44 -9.70
C VAL A 394 -25.92 19.42 -9.14
N CYS A 395 -24.69 19.81 -8.84
CA CYS A 395 -23.69 18.92 -8.23
C CYS A 395 -24.20 18.32 -6.91
N MET A 396 -24.76 19.15 -6.02
CA MET A 396 -25.36 18.72 -4.76
C MET A 396 -26.55 17.76 -4.96
N ALA A 397 -27.38 17.98 -5.99
CA ALA A 397 -28.48 17.08 -6.35
C ALA A 397 -27.97 15.71 -6.85
N LEU A 398 -26.95 15.71 -7.72
CA LEU A 398 -26.32 14.48 -8.21
C LEU A 398 -25.67 13.68 -7.07
N ALA A 399 -24.98 14.35 -6.14
CA ALA A 399 -24.32 13.69 -5.01
C ALA A 399 -25.30 13.11 -3.96
N SER A 400 -26.40 13.83 -3.70
CA SER A 400 -27.45 13.43 -2.73
C SER A 400 -28.38 12.33 -3.24
N SER A 401 -28.41 12.06 -4.55
CA SER A 401 -29.35 11.11 -5.17
C SER A 401 -28.80 9.71 -5.38
N ILE A 402 -27.59 9.41 -4.87
CA ILE A 402 -26.93 8.10 -5.00
C ILE A 402 -26.94 7.33 -3.68
N ASP A 403 -27.73 6.26 -3.66
CA ASP A 403 -27.62 5.12 -2.75
C ASP A 403 -26.38 4.31 -3.09
N ARG A 404 -25.34 4.51 -2.29
CA ARG A 404 -24.05 3.81 -2.39
C ARG A 404 -24.13 2.39 -1.83
N SER A 405 -25.01 2.15 -0.85
CA SER A 405 -25.19 0.84 -0.24
C SER A 405 -25.83 -0.13 -1.23
N HIS A 406 -26.83 0.32 -1.99
CA HIS A 406 -27.39 -0.46 -3.11
C HIS A 406 -26.34 -0.77 -4.19
N ILE A 407 -25.47 0.18 -4.53
CA ILE A 407 -24.38 -0.07 -5.49
C ILE A 407 -23.42 -1.15 -4.96
N LEU A 408 -23.04 -1.09 -3.67
CA LEU A 408 -22.12 -2.05 -3.09
C LEU A 408 -22.74 -3.44 -2.92
N THR A 409 -23.91 -3.53 -2.29
CA THR A 409 -24.55 -4.80 -1.96
C THR A 409 -25.25 -5.44 -3.17
N ASP A 410 -26.17 -4.72 -3.82
CA ASP A 410 -27.11 -5.30 -4.78
C ASP A 410 -26.57 -5.31 -6.22
N VAL A 411 -25.63 -4.40 -6.56
CA VAL A 411 -25.06 -4.28 -7.92
C VAL A 411 -23.68 -4.92 -8.02
N LEU A 412 -22.82 -4.75 -7.01
CA LEU A 412 -21.44 -5.26 -7.03
C LEU A 412 -21.24 -6.55 -6.24
N GLY A 413 -22.17 -6.93 -5.35
CA GLY A 413 -21.97 -8.09 -4.46
C GLY A 413 -20.84 -7.89 -3.44
N LEU A 414 -20.49 -6.63 -3.10
CA LEU A 414 -19.41 -6.25 -2.19
C LEU A 414 -19.94 -5.58 -0.91
N PRO A 415 -20.85 -6.20 -0.13
CA PRO A 415 -21.56 -5.57 1.00
C PRO A 415 -20.64 -5.12 2.15
N TRP A 416 -19.38 -5.57 2.18
CA TRP A 416 -18.40 -5.21 3.20
C TRP A 416 -17.66 -3.89 2.91
N ARG A 417 -17.70 -3.40 1.66
CA ARG A 417 -17.02 -2.14 1.30
C ARG A 417 -17.72 -0.97 1.98
N GLU A 418 -16.94 0.08 2.24
CA GLU A 418 -17.44 1.26 2.92
C GLU A 418 -17.95 2.29 1.92
N PRO A 419 -19.22 2.74 2.02
CA PRO A 419 -19.73 3.90 1.28
C PRO A 419 -18.89 5.15 1.58
N ALA A 420 -18.37 5.80 0.54
CA ALA A 420 -17.54 6.99 0.70
C ALA A 420 -18.36 8.27 0.55
N THR A 421 -18.15 9.21 1.47
CA THR A 421 -18.65 10.60 1.35
C THR A 421 -17.52 11.65 1.42
N SER A 422 -16.29 11.20 1.70
CA SER A 422 -15.03 11.97 1.70
C SER A 422 -14.11 11.42 0.60
N VAL A 423 -13.18 12.23 0.07
CA VAL A 423 -12.10 11.69 -0.76
C VAL A 423 -10.96 11.11 0.08
N ILE A 424 -10.83 11.52 1.35
CA ILE A 424 -9.82 10.97 2.27
C ILE A 424 -10.29 9.58 2.75
N PRO A 425 -9.53 8.49 2.53
CA PRO A 425 -9.93 7.15 2.95
C PRO A 425 -9.77 6.89 4.46
N PRO A 426 -10.41 5.83 5.00
CA PRO A 426 -10.14 5.32 6.35
C PRO A 426 -8.64 5.06 6.58
N GLY A 427 -8.19 5.28 7.81
CA GLY A 427 -6.77 5.17 8.20
C GLY A 427 -5.89 6.36 7.80
N ILE A 428 -6.38 7.27 6.95
CA ILE A 428 -5.63 8.46 6.52
C ILE A 428 -5.95 9.67 7.39
N ALA A 429 -4.91 10.46 7.73
CA ALA A 429 -5.04 11.65 8.55
C ALA A 429 -6.09 12.62 7.99
N GLY A 430 -7.05 13.04 8.82
CA GLY A 430 -8.13 13.93 8.37
C GLY A 430 -9.33 13.24 7.76
N TYR A 431 -9.38 11.90 7.71
CA TYR A 431 -10.63 11.17 7.45
C TYR A 431 -11.74 11.65 8.41
N GLN A 432 -12.93 11.89 7.85
CA GLN A 432 -14.05 12.51 8.57
C GLN A 432 -15.17 11.53 8.92
N ASN A 433 -15.01 10.22 8.63
CA ASN A 433 -15.94 9.15 9.03
C ASN A 433 -17.44 9.49 8.85
N GLY A 434 -17.82 9.89 7.64
CA GLY A 434 -19.20 10.26 7.30
C GLY A 434 -19.69 11.62 7.82
N MET A 435 -18.86 12.41 8.52
CA MET A 435 -19.21 13.77 8.99
C MET A 435 -19.17 14.85 7.89
N VAL A 436 -18.85 14.47 6.65
CA VAL A 436 -18.68 15.37 5.50
C VAL A 436 -19.33 14.76 4.26
N GLY A 437 -19.83 15.61 3.36
CA GLY A 437 -20.34 15.20 2.06
C GLY A 437 -21.76 14.66 2.10
N TYR A 438 -22.23 14.17 0.95
CA TYR A 438 -23.64 13.84 0.75
C TYR A 438 -23.96 12.35 0.96
N THR A 439 -24.85 12.09 1.91
CA THR A 439 -25.55 10.80 2.06
C THR A 439 -26.81 10.74 1.18
N PHE A 440 -27.35 9.53 0.99
CA PHE A 440 -28.51 9.32 0.13
C PHE A 440 -29.80 9.97 0.70
N ASN A 441 -30.34 10.96 -0.01
CA ASN A 441 -31.57 11.66 0.35
C ASN A 441 -32.25 12.24 -0.89
N VAL A 442 -33.16 11.46 -1.50
CA VAL A 442 -33.90 11.85 -2.72
C VAL A 442 -34.67 13.16 -2.54
N THR A 443 -35.32 13.38 -1.40
CA THR A 443 -36.09 14.60 -1.12
C THR A 443 -35.21 15.84 -1.15
N GLN A 444 -34.03 15.76 -0.53
CA GLN A 444 -33.06 16.87 -0.53
C GLN A 444 -32.41 17.05 -1.90
N ALA A 445 -32.12 15.96 -2.62
CA ALA A 445 -31.61 16.00 -3.98
C ALA A 445 -32.56 16.72 -4.95
N GLN A 446 -33.86 16.39 -4.88
CA GLN A 446 -34.90 17.07 -5.66
C GLN A 446 -35.06 18.55 -5.28
N ALA A 447 -34.88 18.90 -4.00
CA ALA A 447 -34.89 20.29 -3.56
C ALA A 447 -33.71 21.11 -4.14
N TYR A 448 -32.50 20.54 -4.16
CA TYR A 448 -31.35 21.16 -4.83
C TYR A 448 -31.57 21.29 -6.35
N LEU A 449 -32.14 20.28 -7.00
CA LEU A 449 -32.46 20.34 -8.43
C LEU A 449 -33.52 21.42 -8.75
N ALA A 450 -34.51 21.58 -7.89
CA ALA A 450 -35.48 22.66 -7.98
C ALA A 450 -34.85 24.05 -7.76
N GLN A 451 -33.92 24.17 -6.80
CA GLN A 451 -33.10 25.39 -6.60
C GLN A 451 -32.25 25.73 -7.82
N ALA A 452 -31.76 24.72 -8.55
CA ALA A 452 -31.05 24.89 -9.82
C ALA A 452 -31.95 25.35 -10.99
N GLY A 453 -33.28 25.38 -10.79
CA GLY A 453 -34.26 25.79 -11.80
C GLY A 453 -34.96 24.63 -12.53
N TYR A 454 -34.74 23.38 -12.12
CA TYR A 454 -35.23 22.17 -12.79
C TYR A 454 -36.12 21.30 -11.87
N PRO A 455 -37.24 21.83 -11.33
CA PRO A 455 -38.11 21.05 -10.45
C PRO A 455 -38.63 19.78 -11.14
N GLY A 456 -38.36 18.61 -10.55
CA GLY A 456 -38.71 17.31 -11.12
C GLY A 456 -38.02 16.99 -12.46
N GLY A 457 -36.84 17.57 -12.72
CA GLY A 457 -36.08 17.36 -13.95
C GLY A 457 -36.63 18.12 -15.18
N VAL A 458 -37.73 18.86 -15.04
CA VAL A 458 -38.37 19.54 -16.16
C VAL A 458 -37.45 20.61 -16.76
N GLY A 459 -37.15 20.49 -18.05
CA GLY A 459 -36.27 21.42 -18.78
C GLY A 459 -34.78 21.18 -18.55
N PHE A 460 -34.40 20.12 -17.82
CA PHE A 460 -33.00 19.76 -17.60
C PHE A 460 -32.34 19.27 -18.91
N PRO A 461 -31.16 19.79 -19.31
CA PRO A 461 -30.60 19.54 -20.65
C PRO A 461 -30.03 18.12 -20.83
N GLY A 462 -29.71 17.42 -19.73
CA GLY A 462 -29.11 16.09 -19.71
C GLY A 462 -27.75 16.07 -19.01
N ILE A 463 -27.24 14.87 -18.73
CA ILE A 463 -25.86 14.59 -18.28
C ILE A 463 -25.23 13.57 -19.22
N GLU A 464 -24.06 13.87 -19.77
CA GLU A 464 -23.13 12.84 -20.24
C GLU A 464 -22.24 12.36 -19.08
N LEU A 465 -22.34 11.06 -18.75
CA LEU A 465 -21.53 10.38 -17.75
C LEU A 465 -20.56 9.42 -18.45
N TRP A 466 -19.27 9.72 -18.38
CA TRP A 466 -18.21 8.99 -19.06
C TRP A 466 -17.47 8.03 -18.12
N ALA A 467 -17.08 6.86 -18.64
CA ALA A 467 -16.31 5.87 -17.89
C ALA A 467 -15.49 4.96 -18.82
N ASN A 468 -14.57 4.20 -18.25
CA ASN A 468 -13.90 3.11 -18.95
C ASN A 468 -14.77 1.83 -18.96
N SER A 469 -14.70 1.01 -20.02
CA SER A 469 -15.62 -0.11 -20.27
C SER A 469 -15.73 -1.18 -19.17
N TYR A 470 -14.71 -1.34 -18.30
CA TYR A 470 -14.75 -2.31 -17.20
C TYR A 470 -15.58 -1.84 -15.98
N GLN A 471 -16.48 -0.86 -16.14
CA GLN A 471 -17.16 -0.16 -15.04
C GLN A 471 -18.67 -0.01 -15.25
N GLU A 472 -19.23 -0.71 -16.24
CA GLU A 472 -20.63 -0.58 -16.66
C GLU A 472 -21.63 -0.82 -15.53
N GLY A 473 -21.41 -1.81 -14.65
CA GLY A 473 -22.32 -2.12 -13.53
C GLY A 473 -22.55 -0.92 -12.60
N THR A 474 -21.47 -0.38 -12.03
CA THR A 474 -21.53 0.81 -11.15
C THR A 474 -22.12 2.03 -11.86
N ILE A 475 -21.74 2.26 -13.11
CA ILE A 475 -22.06 3.51 -13.82
C ILE A 475 -23.47 3.50 -14.41
N ASN A 476 -23.98 2.35 -14.85
CA ASN A 476 -25.39 2.19 -15.18
C ASN A 476 -26.26 2.35 -13.92
N ALA A 477 -25.85 1.78 -12.78
CA ALA A 477 -26.58 1.95 -11.52
C ALA A 477 -26.65 3.42 -11.04
N VAL A 478 -25.55 4.17 -11.13
CA VAL A 478 -25.55 5.63 -10.89
C VAL A 478 -26.51 6.35 -11.85
N ALA A 479 -26.42 6.06 -13.14
CA ALA A 479 -27.24 6.70 -14.16
C ALA A 479 -28.75 6.40 -13.98
N ASP A 480 -29.10 5.17 -13.62
CA ASP A 480 -30.49 4.77 -13.32
C ASP A 480 -31.02 5.42 -12.05
N GLN A 481 -30.20 5.53 -10.99
CA GLN A 481 -30.57 6.27 -9.81
C GLN A 481 -30.78 7.77 -10.11
N TRP A 482 -29.93 8.41 -10.90
CA TRP A 482 -30.15 9.78 -11.35
C TRP A 482 -31.44 9.93 -12.18
N ARG A 483 -31.71 9.03 -13.13
CA ARG A 483 -32.97 9.01 -13.90
C ARG A 483 -34.19 8.88 -12.99
N ALA A 484 -34.18 7.92 -12.06
CA ALA A 484 -35.30 7.61 -11.18
C ALA A 484 -35.54 8.67 -10.09
N ASN A 485 -34.47 9.11 -9.42
CA ASN A 485 -34.55 9.99 -8.26
C ASN A 485 -34.70 11.47 -8.62
N LEU A 486 -34.15 11.90 -9.77
CA LEU A 486 -34.16 13.31 -10.20
C LEU A 486 -35.06 13.58 -11.42
N GLY A 487 -35.48 12.55 -12.17
CA GLY A 487 -36.27 12.71 -13.40
C GLY A 487 -35.50 13.29 -14.59
N ILE A 488 -34.16 13.19 -14.58
CA ILE A 488 -33.29 13.76 -15.61
C ILE A 488 -32.88 12.74 -16.68
N SER A 489 -32.52 13.23 -17.86
CA SER A 489 -31.86 12.40 -18.89
C SER A 489 -30.38 12.20 -18.54
N VAL A 490 -29.89 10.98 -18.68
CA VAL A 490 -28.47 10.62 -18.51
C VAL A 490 -28.05 9.73 -19.67
N THR A 491 -26.94 10.05 -20.31
CA THR A 491 -26.28 9.25 -21.35
C THR A 491 -24.96 8.73 -20.79
N THR A 492 -24.75 7.42 -20.83
CA THR A 492 -23.49 6.78 -20.42
C THR A 492 -22.60 6.54 -21.64
N VAL A 493 -21.32 6.89 -21.55
CA VAL A 493 -20.32 6.74 -22.62
C VAL A 493 -19.16 5.89 -22.11
N TYR A 494 -18.84 4.82 -22.83
CA TYR A 494 -17.80 3.86 -22.47
C TYR A 494 -16.69 3.80 -23.53
N THR A 495 -15.44 3.77 -23.09
CA THR A 495 -14.23 3.62 -23.93
C THR A 495 -13.22 2.69 -23.26
N ASP A 496 -12.26 2.15 -24.00
CA ASP A 496 -11.14 1.41 -23.41
C ASP A 496 -10.27 2.32 -22.54
N TRP A 497 -9.50 1.76 -21.61
CA TRP A 497 -8.74 2.56 -20.63
C TRP A 497 -7.73 3.53 -21.26
N GLY A 498 -7.04 3.12 -22.33
CA GLY A 498 -6.04 3.97 -22.99
C GLY A 498 -6.70 5.18 -23.66
N THR A 499 -7.72 4.92 -24.48
CA THR A 499 -8.51 5.98 -25.13
C THR A 499 -9.20 6.89 -24.09
N TYR A 500 -9.72 6.31 -23.00
CA TYR A 500 -10.39 7.06 -21.94
C TYR A 500 -9.46 8.07 -21.27
N ILE A 501 -8.26 7.63 -20.88
CA ILE A 501 -7.25 8.48 -20.24
C ILE A 501 -6.69 9.53 -21.21
N ASP A 502 -6.43 9.17 -22.48
CA ASP A 502 -6.05 10.13 -23.52
C ASP A 502 -7.09 11.25 -23.69
N ILE A 503 -8.39 10.92 -23.62
CA ILE A 503 -9.46 11.91 -23.70
C ILE A 503 -9.48 12.80 -22.46
N LEU A 504 -9.41 12.23 -21.24
CA LEU A 504 -9.36 13.02 -20.00
C LEU A 504 -8.14 13.97 -19.98
N HIS A 505 -6.95 13.50 -20.33
CA HIS A 505 -5.76 14.34 -20.48
C HIS A 505 -5.97 15.45 -21.51
N SER A 506 -6.52 15.15 -22.70
CA SER A 506 -6.81 16.19 -23.71
C SER A 506 -7.83 17.23 -23.24
N CYS A 507 -8.68 16.83 -22.29
CA CYS A 507 -9.70 17.67 -21.68
C CYS A 507 -9.21 18.49 -20.49
N HIS A 508 -8.06 18.16 -19.90
CA HIS A 508 -7.43 18.98 -18.85
C HIS A 508 -7.06 20.38 -19.37
N ASP A 509 -6.53 20.48 -20.60
CA ASP A 509 -6.09 21.73 -21.22
C ASP A 509 -7.23 22.73 -21.51
N ASP A 510 -8.42 22.24 -21.87
CA ASP A 510 -9.63 23.03 -22.05
C ASP A 510 -10.89 22.22 -21.66
N PRO A 511 -11.25 22.19 -20.35
CA PRO A 511 -12.42 21.44 -19.88
C PRO A 511 -13.74 21.96 -20.44
N SER A 512 -13.76 23.16 -21.05
CA SER A 512 -14.95 23.75 -21.69
C SER A 512 -15.18 23.25 -23.12
N ALA A 513 -14.16 22.64 -23.75
CA ALA A 513 -14.25 22.00 -25.06
C ALA A 513 -14.74 20.54 -25.00
N CYS A 514 -14.84 19.97 -23.80
CA CYS A 514 -15.25 18.59 -23.54
C CYS A 514 -16.77 18.40 -23.62
N THR A 515 -17.23 17.15 -23.77
CA THR A 515 -18.67 16.83 -23.76
C THR A 515 -19.15 16.17 -22.47
N TYR A 516 -18.25 15.54 -21.69
CA TYR A 516 -18.62 14.90 -20.43
C TYR A 516 -19.03 15.94 -19.38
N ASN A 517 -20.23 15.77 -18.82
CA ASN A 517 -20.67 16.51 -17.62
C ASN A 517 -20.10 15.88 -16.35
N ALA A 518 -19.91 14.56 -16.36
CA ALA A 518 -19.31 13.80 -15.27
C ALA A 518 -18.43 12.67 -15.84
N TYR A 519 -17.37 12.32 -15.12
CA TYR A 519 -16.46 11.23 -15.47
C TYR A 519 -16.19 10.34 -14.25
N ARG A 520 -15.96 9.04 -14.47
CA ARG A 520 -15.56 8.09 -13.42
C ARG A 520 -14.05 7.97 -13.33
N LEU A 521 -13.51 8.02 -12.12
CA LEU A 521 -12.16 7.53 -11.83
C LEU A 521 -12.12 6.84 -10.47
N GLY A 522 -10.95 6.33 -10.11
CA GLY A 522 -10.63 6.01 -8.74
C GLY A 522 -9.14 6.21 -8.52
N TRP A 523 -8.78 6.58 -7.30
CA TRP A 523 -7.39 6.75 -6.90
C TRP A 523 -7.10 5.80 -5.74
N VAL A 524 -6.09 4.95 -5.88
CA VAL A 524 -5.47 4.23 -4.77
C VAL A 524 -4.23 5.03 -4.42
N MET A 525 -4.07 5.37 -3.14
CA MET A 525 -3.02 6.28 -2.72
C MET A 525 -1.64 5.61 -2.81
N ASP A 526 -0.66 6.34 -3.35
CA ASP A 526 0.72 5.84 -3.49
C ASP A 526 1.49 5.89 -2.16
N TYR A 527 1.14 6.85 -1.29
CA TYR A 527 1.76 7.06 0.00
C TYR A 527 0.77 7.62 1.04
N GLY A 528 1.04 7.35 2.32
CA GLY A 528 0.16 7.63 3.45
C GLY A 528 0.10 9.08 3.91
N ASP A 529 -0.23 10.01 3.02
CA ASP A 529 -0.50 11.41 3.38
C ASP A 529 -1.65 11.98 2.53
N PRO A 530 -2.59 12.77 3.10
CA PRO A 530 -3.70 13.37 2.35
C PRO A 530 -3.26 14.23 1.17
N ASN A 531 -2.01 14.72 1.16
CA ASN A 531 -1.42 15.41 0.03
C ASN A 531 -1.47 14.57 -1.27
N ASN A 532 -1.31 13.24 -1.21
CA ASN A 532 -1.36 12.38 -2.41
C ASN A 532 -2.73 12.44 -3.13
N ILE A 533 -3.83 12.74 -2.43
CA ILE A 533 -5.15 12.86 -3.07
C ILE A 533 -5.61 14.32 -3.18
N LEU A 534 -5.40 15.14 -2.15
CA LEU A 534 -5.84 16.53 -2.16
C LEU A 534 -4.91 17.47 -2.95
N ASN A 535 -3.61 17.19 -3.01
CA ASN A 535 -2.69 17.94 -3.88
C ASN A 535 -2.55 17.25 -5.24
N GLU A 536 -2.03 16.02 -5.27
CA GLU A 536 -1.64 15.40 -6.54
C GLU A 536 -2.82 15.11 -7.46
N VAL A 537 -4.03 14.82 -6.96
CA VAL A 537 -5.21 14.52 -7.80
C VAL A 537 -6.16 15.71 -7.96
N PHE A 538 -6.51 16.37 -6.85
CA PHE A 538 -7.60 17.36 -6.84
C PHE A 538 -7.17 18.83 -6.72
N HIS A 539 -5.87 19.14 -6.64
CA HIS A 539 -5.44 20.55 -6.73
C HIS A 539 -5.82 21.13 -8.11
N PRO A 540 -6.32 22.37 -8.20
CA PRO A 540 -6.72 22.94 -9.48
C PRO A 540 -5.62 22.99 -10.56
N ASP A 541 -4.34 22.97 -10.17
CA ASP A 541 -3.19 22.90 -11.10
C ASP A 541 -2.64 21.47 -11.32
N SER A 542 -3.27 20.42 -10.77
CA SER A 542 -2.85 19.03 -10.98
C SER A 542 -3.18 18.56 -12.41
N PRO A 543 -2.27 17.83 -13.09
CA PRO A 543 -2.54 17.23 -14.40
C PRO A 543 -3.64 16.16 -14.38
N PHE A 544 -3.98 15.63 -13.20
CA PHE A 544 -5.02 14.61 -13.00
C PHE A 544 -6.40 15.22 -12.66
N GLN A 545 -6.50 16.55 -12.65
CA GLN A 545 -7.71 17.30 -12.31
C GLN A 545 -8.52 17.62 -13.58
N TYR A 546 -9.58 16.84 -13.85
CA TYR A 546 -10.39 16.93 -15.08
C TYR A 546 -11.78 17.58 -14.90
N THR A 547 -12.07 18.16 -13.73
CA THR A 547 -13.33 18.86 -13.42
C THR A 547 -13.35 20.32 -13.90
N GLY A 548 -12.18 20.87 -14.25
CA GLY A 548 -12.00 22.28 -14.61
C GLY A 548 -12.33 23.27 -13.48
N TRP A 549 -12.45 22.79 -12.24
CA TRP A 549 -12.81 23.59 -11.08
C TRP A 549 -11.61 24.35 -10.51
N ASP A 550 -11.87 25.50 -9.89
CA ASP A 550 -10.88 26.26 -9.12
C ASP A 550 -11.52 26.86 -7.85
N SER A 551 -10.81 26.79 -6.73
CA SER A 551 -11.16 27.46 -5.49
C SER A 551 -9.94 28.09 -4.83
N ALA A 552 -9.94 29.41 -4.72
CA ALA A 552 -8.89 30.16 -4.04
C ALA A 552 -8.72 29.77 -2.55
N ARG A 553 -9.79 29.33 -1.88
CA ARG A 553 -9.71 28.83 -0.49
C ARG A 553 -9.05 27.47 -0.44
N TYR A 554 -9.38 26.56 -1.36
CA TYR A 554 -8.75 25.24 -1.45
C TYR A 554 -7.24 25.37 -1.70
N ARG A 555 -6.84 26.14 -2.71
CA ARG A 555 -5.42 26.45 -2.99
C ARG A 555 -4.68 26.98 -1.76
N GLN A 556 -5.32 27.86 -0.98
CA GLN A 556 -4.75 28.38 0.27
C GLN A 556 -4.58 27.28 1.33
N LEU A 557 -5.58 26.40 1.51
CA LEU A 557 -5.53 25.29 2.47
C LEU A 557 -4.40 24.31 2.13
N ILE A 558 -4.29 23.89 0.88
CA ILE A 558 -3.22 22.99 0.43
C ILE A 558 -1.83 23.65 0.60
N ALA A 559 -1.67 24.92 0.23
CA ALA A 559 -0.41 25.63 0.46
C ALA A 559 -0.01 25.72 1.95
N MET A 560 -0.98 25.80 2.87
CA MET A 560 -0.70 25.75 4.32
C MET A 560 -0.29 24.35 4.78
N THR A 561 -0.88 23.27 4.25
CA THR A 561 -0.56 21.89 4.67
C THR A 561 0.85 21.44 4.28
N LEU A 562 1.45 22.06 3.27
CA LEU A 562 2.84 21.83 2.85
C LEU A 562 3.86 22.31 3.91
N THR A 563 3.58 23.46 4.54
CA THR A 563 4.50 24.11 5.50
C THR A 563 4.19 23.80 6.97
N GLU A 564 2.94 23.52 7.32
CA GLU A 564 2.47 23.34 8.71
C GLU A 564 3.18 22.17 9.43
N THR A 565 3.65 22.43 10.65
CA THR A 565 4.36 21.48 11.53
C THR A 565 3.45 20.90 12.60
N ASN A 566 2.38 21.59 12.98
CA ASN A 566 1.39 21.08 13.92
C ASN A 566 0.44 20.12 13.20
N GLN A 567 0.54 18.82 13.50
CA GLN A 567 -0.26 17.79 12.83
C GLN A 567 -1.77 17.97 13.05
N ILE A 568 -2.22 18.57 14.15
CA ILE A 568 -3.65 18.86 14.38
C ILE A 568 -4.10 19.97 13.41
N SER A 569 -3.38 21.09 13.34
CA SER A 569 -3.68 22.18 12.40
C SER A 569 -3.66 21.70 10.94
N ARG A 570 -2.65 20.91 10.57
CA ARG A 570 -2.50 20.31 9.23
C ARG A 570 -3.67 19.40 8.89
N THR A 571 -4.08 18.56 9.83
CA THR A 571 -5.27 17.69 9.72
C THR A 571 -6.55 18.51 9.50
N THR A 572 -6.75 19.59 10.27
CA THR A 572 -7.91 20.48 10.10
C THR A 572 -7.92 21.16 8.72
N TYR A 573 -6.77 21.54 8.17
CA TYR A 573 -6.71 22.11 6.82
C TYR A 573 -7.07 21.09 5.73
N PHE A 574 -6.67 19.83 5.89
CA PHE A 574 -7.11 18.75 4.98
C PHE A 574 -8.61 18.47 5.08
N GLN A 575 -9.18 18.47 6.29
CA GLN A 575 -10.63 18.31 6.52
C GLN A 575 -11.46 19.43 5.86
N GLU A 576 -11.00 20.68 5.95
CA GLU A 576 -11.66 21.81 5.29
C GLU A 576 -11.50 21.74 3.75
N ALA A 577 -10.36 21.27 3.24
CA ALA A 577 -10.13 21.09 1.81
C ALA A 577 -11.03 19.99 1.22
N ASP A 578 -11.10 18.82 1.87
CA ASP A 578 -12.00 17.71 1.51
C ASP A 578 -13.47 18.16 1.52
N ARG A 579 -13.91 18.88 2.55
CA ARG A 579 -15.26 19.45 2.62
C ARG A 579 -15.59 20.34 1.42
N ILE A 580 -14.66 21.19 1.00
CA ILE A 580 -14.88 22.07 -0.15
C ILE A 580 -15.15 21.25 -1.43
N LEU A 581 -14.41 20.16 -1.65
CA LEU A 581 -14.57 19.28 -2.80
C LEU A 581 -15.91 18.52 -2.79
N VAL A 582 -16.23 17.86 -1.69
CA VAL A 582 -17.30 16.85 -1.63
C VAL A 582 -18.64 17.37 -1.10
N GLU A 583 -18.62 18.52 -0.41
CA GLU A 583 -19.81 19.11 0.23
C GLU A 583 -20.10 20.52 -0.28
N ASP A 584 -19.23 21.50 -0.02
CA ASP A 584 -19.56 22.91 -0.28
C ASP A 584 -19.70 23.21 -1.79
N GLN A 585 -18.95 22.47 -2.63
CA GLN A 585 -19.02 22.59 -4.10
C GLN A 585 -19.40 21.28 -4.82
N ALA A 586 -19.32 20.13 -4.14
CA ALA A 586 -19.72 18.80 -4.65
C ALA A 586 -19.13 18.43 -6.04
N VAL A 587 -17.92 18.93 -6.34
CA VAL A 587 -17.24 18.73 -7.63
C VAL A 587 -16.62 17.34 -7.77
N VAL A 588 -16.44 16.66 -6.64
CA VAL A 588 -16.11 15.24 -6.56
C VAL A 588 -17.22 14.55 -5.77
N ILE A 589 -17.72 13.42 -6.29
CA ILE A 589 -18.71 12.57 -5.64
C ILE A 589 -18.04 11.22 -5.35
N PRO A 590 -17.51 11.01 -4.12
CA PRO A 590 -17.05 9.70 -3.68
C PRO A 590 -18.21 8.70 -3.67
N LEU A 591 -17.96 7.45 -4.06
CA LEU A 591 -18.94 6.36 -4.03
C LEU A 591 -18.60 5.31 -2.97
N PHE A 592 -17.38 4.78 -2.99
CA PHE A 592 -16.89 3.81 -2.01
C PHE A 592 -15.37 3.84 -1.89
N PHE A 593 -14.86 3.40 -0.74
CA PHE A 593 -13.42 3.21 -0.54
C PHE A 593 -12.95 1.88 -1.10
N TYR A 594 -11.70 1.84 -1.55
CA TYR A 594 -11.04 0.59 -1.95
C TYR A 594 -10.57 -0.19 -0.72
N ASP A 595 -10.51 -1.51 -0.89
CA ASP A 595 -9.90 -2.45 0.03
C ASP A 595 -9.05 -3.47 -0.75
N ARG A 596 -8.26 -4.25 -0.02
CA ARG A 596 -7.57 -5.43 -0.54
C ARG A 596 -8.18 -6.66 0.13
N THR A 597 -8.54 -7.64 -0.67
CA THR A 597 -9.04 -8.93 -0.20
C THR A 597 -8.04 -10.02 -0.54
N ALA A 598 -7.93 -11.02 0.33
CA ALA A 598 -7.16 -12.23 0.08
C ALA A 598 -7.82 -13.42 0.80
N LEU A 599 -7.69 -14.61 0.23
CA LEU A 599 -7.71 -15.84 1.00
C LEU A 599 -6.29 -16.09 1.49
N VAL A 600 -6.14 -16.43 2.77
CA VAL A 600 -4.86 -16.77 3.38
C VAL A 600 -5.07 -17.99 4.28
N LYS A 601 -4.23 -19.03 4.10
CA LYS A 601 -4.36 -20.25 4.88
C LYS A 601 -4.23 -19.96 6.37
N SER A 602 -5.05 -20.63 7.17
CA SER A 602 -5.14 -20.41 8.61
C SER A 602 -3.83 -20.63 9.39
N ASP A 603 -2.84 -21.34 8.83
CA ASP A 603 -1.50 -21.47 9.39
C ASP A 603 -0.56 -20.28 9.07
N ILE A 604 -0.94 -19.32 8.22
CA ILE A 604 -0.08 -18.18 7.86
C ILE A 604 -0.34 -16.98 8.78
N ILE A 605 0.69 -16.54 9.50
CA ILE A 605 0.70 -15.28 10.25
C ILE A 605 1.28 -14.20 9.34
N PHE A 606 0.52 -13.16 9.04
CA PHE A 606 0.87 -12.20 7.99
C PHE A 606 0.70 -10.72 8.38
N GLU A 607 1.45 -9.85 7.71
CA GLU A 607 1.29 -8.39 7.75
C GLU A 607 1.03 -7.84 6.34
N TYR A 608 -0.07 -7.11 6.13
CA TYR A 608 -0.31 -6.31 4.91
C TYR A 608 -0.19 -4.82 5.21
N PRO A 609 0.84 -4.12 4.68
CA PRO A 609 0.89 -2.68 4.73
C PRO A 609 -0.21 -2.05 3.84
N PRO A 610 -0.75 -0.87 4.20
CA PRO A 610 -1.73 -0.17 3.38
C PRO A 610 -1.20 0.23 2.00
N PHE A 611 0.12 0.38 1.85
CA PHE A 611 0.82 0.80 0.63
C PHE A 611 1.81 -0.28 0.18
N GLY A 612 1.94 -0.48 -1.15
CA GLY A 612 2.84 -1.47 -1.73
C GLY A 612 2.36 -2.93 -1.61
N ALA A 613 3.27 -3.86 -1.91
CA ALA A 613 3.10 -5.29 -1.66
C ALA A 613 3.57 -5.66 -0.23
N PRO A 614 3.03 -6.73 0.39
CA PRO A 614 3.47 -7.18 1.70
C PRO A 614 4.96 -7.57 1.71
N HIS A 615 5.61 -7.43 2.86
CA HIS A 615 7.00 -7.86 3.07
C HIS A 615 7.01 -9.21 3.81
N TYR A 616 7.34 -10.29 3.11
CA TYR A 616 7.29 -11.65 3.68
C TYR A 616 8.33 -11.91 4.77
N MET A 617 9.31 -11.00 4.97
CA MET A 617 10.18 -11.02 6.13
C MET A 617 9.45 -10.87 7.48
N HIS A 618 8.23 -10.30 7.51
CA HIS A 618 7.40 -10.25 8.73
C HIS A 618 6.42 -11.43 8.83
N TRP A 619 6.28 -12.23 7.77
CA TRP A 619 5.32 -13.32 7.71
C TRP A 619 5.91 -14.61 8.30
N ARG A 620 5.06 -15.48 8.83
CA ARG A 620 5.43 -16.78 9.41
C ARG A 620 4.45 -17.85 8.95
N ILE A 621 4.92 -19.08 8.86
CA ILE A 621 4.07 -20.27 8.78
C ILE A 621 4.04 -20.84 10.19
N ALA A 622 2.86 -20.91 10.80
CA ALA A 622 2.63 -21.49 12.10
C ALA A 622 2.80 -23.00 12.02
N ILE A 623 3.67 -23.54 12.87
CA ILE A 623 3.89 -24.97 12.95
C ILE A 623 2.81 -25.53 13.89
N VAL A 624 1.94 -26.38 13.35
CA VAL A 624 0.87 -27.03 14.09
C VAL A 624 1.22 -28.50 14.33
N ALA A 625 1.12 -28.95 15.58
CA ALA A 625 1.34 -30.34 15.97
C ALA A 625 0.24 -30.83 16.91
N THR A 626 -0.41 -31.94 16.56
CA THR A 626 -1.53 -32.50 17.33
C THR A 626 -1.20 -33.87 17.88
N ASN A 627 -1.47 -34.07 19.17
CA ASN A 627 -1.23 -35.31 19.91
C ASN A 627 -2.49 -35.74 20.67
N THR A 628 -2.51 -36.97 21.17
CA THR A 628 -3.63 -37.51 21.95
C THR A 628 -3.12 -38.00 23.30
N ILE A 629 -3.71 -37.49 24.38
CA ILE A 629 -3.42 -37.88 25.75
C ILE A 629 -4.64 -38.63 26.32
N THR A 630 -4.38 -39.62 27.17
CA THR A 630 -5.44 -40.41 27.83
C THR A 630 -5.27 -40.32 29.34
N SER A 631 -6.21 -40.88 30.10
CA SER A 631 -6.09 -40.96 31.57
C SER A 631 -4.88 -41.74 32.08
N ALA A 632 -4.18 -42.50 31.23
CA ALA A 632 -2.88 -43.09 31.54
C ALA A 632 -1.70 -42.07 31.54
N GLY A 633 -1.98 -40.80 31.22
CA GLY A 633 -0.97 -39.76 31.03
C GLY A 633 -0.31 -39.81 29.65
N GLY A 634 0.77 -39.03 29.51
CA GLY A 634 1.62 -38.97 28.31
C GLY A 634 2.44 -37.68 28.27
N THR A 635 3.23 -37.51 27.21
CA THR A 635 4.03 -36.30 26.98
C THR A 635 3.71 -35.71 25.61
N VAL A 636 3.80 -34.39 25.51
CA VAL A 636 3.75 -33.68 24.22
C VAL A 636 4.87 -32.64 24.18
N SER A 637 5.49 -32.47 23.02
CA SER A 637 6.55 -31.48 22.79
C SER A 637 6.06 -30.37 21.87
N SER A 638 6.60 -29.17 22.05
CA SER A 638 6.49 -28.09 21.07
C SER A 638 7.12 -28.50 19.73
N PRO A 639 6.77 -27.84 18.60
CA PRO A 639 7.27 -28.26 17.30
C PRO A 639 8.79 -28.06 17.08
N ASP A 640 9.42 -27.19 17.86
CA ASP A 640 10.88 -27.02 17.98
C ASP A 640 11.52 -27.94 19.03
N THR A 641 10.71 -28.68 19.80
CA THR A 641 11.08 -29.58 20.91
C THR A 641 11.66 -28.91 22.15
N ASP A 642 11.83 -27.59 22.16
CA ASP A 642 12.39 -26.85 23.29
C ASP A 642 11.50 -26.91 24.53
N THR A 643 10.18 -27.03 24.37
CA THR A 643 9.24 -27.21 25.48
C THR A 643 8.58 -28.59 25.44
N VAL A 644 8.48 -29.23 26.61
CA VAL A 644 7.81 -30.53 26.78
C VAL A 644 6.82 -30.45 27.94
N VAL A 645 5.56 -30.81 27.69
CA VAL A 645 4.50 -30.86 28.70
C VAL A 645 4.15 -32.33 28.96
N GLU A 646 4.39 -32.76 30.19
CA GLU A 646 4.04 -34.08 30.73
C GLU A 646 2.70 -34.01 31.47
N PHE A 647 1.77 -34.83 31.02
CA PHE A 647 0.50 -35.13 31.66
C PHE A 647 0.67 -36.38 32.53
N PRO A 648 0.68 -36.28 33.86
CA PRO A 648 0.75 -37.46 34.72
C PRO A 648 -0.51 -38.34 34.58
N GLU A 649 -0.41 -39.61 35.04
CA GLU A 649 -1.56 -40.51 35.15
C GLU A 649 -2.68 -39.84 35.97
N GLY A 650 -3.90 -39.81 35.41
CA GLY A 650 -5.06 -39.16 36.02
C GLY A 650 -5.20 -37.65 35.80
N ALA A 651 -4.26 -36.97 35.12
CA ALA A 651 -4.37 -35.52 34.85
C ALA A 651 -5.64 -35.13 34.07
N VAL A 652 -6.08 -36.02 33.19
CA VAL A 652 -7.34 -35.95 32.43
C VAL A 652 -8.18 -37.20 32.69
N THR A 653 -9.50 -37.07 32.73
CA THR A 653 -10.42 -38.22 32.99
C THR A 653 -10.65 -39.05 31.73
N ASP A 654 -10.73 -38.38 30.59
CA ASP A 654 -11.10 -38.92 29.29
C ASP A 654 -9.97 -38.72 28.27
N THR A 655 -10.21 -39.07 27.00
CA THR A 655 -9.20 -38.90 25.95
C THR A 655 -9.25 -37.47 25.42
N VAL A 656 -8.11 -36.78 25.42
CA VAL A 656 -8.01 -35.39 25.01
C VAL A 656 -7.11 -35.24 23.78
N VAL A 657 -7.45 -34.29 22.91
CA VAL A 657 -6.60 -33.83 21.83
C VAL A 657 -5.79 -32.65 22.33
N VAL A 658 -4.48 -32.69 22.13
CA VAL A 658 -3.54 -31.63 22.51
C VAL A 658 -2.93 -31.04 21.25
N THR A 659 -3.28 -29.80 20.93
CA THR A 659 -2.79 -29.07 19.76
C THR A 659 -1.78 -28.00 20.20
N TYR A 660 -0.60 -28.03 19.58
CA TYR A 660 0.40 -26.98 19.66
C TYR A 660 0.34 -26.17 18.37
N THR A 661 0.30 -24.85 18.49
CA THR A 661 0.39 -23.91 17.36
C THR A 661 1.47 -22.88 17.65
N SER A 662 2.56 -22.85 16.89
CA SER A 662 3.66 -21.90 17.14
C SER A 662 3.17 -20.43 17.03
N PHE A 663 3.62 -19.59 17.93
CA PHE A 663 3.09 -18.25 18.15
C PHE A 663 4.21 -17.29 18.60
N PHE A 664 4.22 -16.05 18.08
CA PHE A 664 5.45 -15.23 18.10
C PHE A 664 5.42 -13.92 18.91
N LEU A 665 4.26 -13.45 19.40
CA LEU A 665 4.17 -12.16 20.13
C LEU A 665 3.16 -12.24 21.28
N PRO A 666 3.59 -12.25 22.56
CA PRO A 666 2.67 -12.37 23.68
C PRO A 666 1.55 -11.32 23.63
N PRO A 667 0.28 -11.70 23.87
CA PRO A 667 -0.81 -10.73 23.97
C PRO A 667 -0.62 -9.75 25.14
N ASN A 668 0.13 -10.12 26.18
CA ASN A 668 0.41 -9.25 27.33
C ASN A 668 1.93 -9.02 27.53
N PRO A 669 2.61 -8.28 26.63
CA PRO A 669 4.05 -8.08 26.70
C PRO A 669 4.45 -7.33 27.99
N PRO A 670 5.53 -7.74 28.67
CA PRO A 670 6.07 -7.08 29.86
C PRO A 670 6.42 -5.60 29.62
N THR A 671 6.21 -4.77 30.64
CA THR A 671 6.62 -3.37 30.61
C THR A 671 8.13 -3.23 30.81
N GLY A 672 8.90 -2.94 29.75
CA GLY A 672 10.35 -2.74 29.85
C GLY A 672 11.07 -2.75 28.50
N THR A 673 12.40 -2.91 28.53
CA THR A 673 13.19 -3.21 27.34
C THR A 673 13.13 -4.71 27.06
N PHE A 674 12.19 -5.09 26.21
CA PHE A 674 11.87 -6.47 25.88
C PHE A 674 12.69 -6.97 24.68
N ALA A 675 13.15 -8.21 24.74
CA ALA A 675 13.78 -8.94 23.64
C ALA A 675 13.11 -10.32 23.55
N PHE A 676 12.92 -10.81 22.32
CA PHE A 676 12.32 -12.12 22.08
C PHE A 676 13.39 -13.07 21.56
N ALA A 677 13.64 -14.14 22.31
CA ALA A 677 14.47 -15.28 21.94
C ALA A 677 13.70 -16.55 22.33
N GLY A 678 13.68 -17.56 21.45
CA GLY A 678 12.77 -18.71 21.50
C GLY A 678 11.54 -18.59 20.58
N THR A 679 10.71 -19.63 20.56
CA THR A 679 9.39 -19.66 19.89
C THR A 679 8.29 -19.82 20.95
N GLY A 680 7.27 -18.97 20.93
CA GLY A 680 6.07 -19.23 21.70
C GLY A 680 5.18 -20.28 21.02
N PHE A 681 4.17 -20.76 21.74
CA PHE A 681 3.12 -21.61 21.20
C PHE A 681 1.82 -21.47 21.99
N VAL A 682 0.70 -21.60 21.30
CA VAL A 682 -0.59 -21.88 21.93
C VAL A 682 -0.67 -23.38 22.18
N LEU A 683 -1.08 -23.75 23.40
CA LEU A 683 -1.38 -25.11 23.81
C LEU A 683 -2.89 -25.22 24.06
N GLU A 684 -3.58 -25.91 23.17
CA GLU A 684 -5.01 -26.17 23.28
C GLU A 684 -5.22 -27.62 23.68
N VAL A 685 -6.03 -27.86 24.72
CA VAL A 685 -6.42 -29.20 25.14
C VAL A 685 -7.94 -29.29 25.05
N THR A 686 -8.45 -30.19 24.22
CA THR A 686 -9.89 -30.39 24.02
C THR A 686 -10.28 -31.83 24.32
N ASP A 687 -11.42 -32.04 24.97
CA ASP A 687 -11.99 -33.37 25.13
C ASP A 687 -12.39 -33.94 23.76
N LEU A 688 -11.90 -35.13 23.41
CA LEU A 688 -12.14 -35.74 22.09
C LEU A 688 -13.63 -36.11 21.86
N SER A 689 -14.42 -36.23 22.92
CA SER A 689 -15.81 -36.67 22.86
C SER A 689 -16.83 -35.52 22.90
N THR A 690 -16.53 -34.43 23.61
CA THR A 690 -17.40 -33.25 23.71
C THR A 690 -16.94 -32.08 22.85
N GLY A 691 -15.64 -31.99 22.54
CA GLY A 691 -15.02 -30.83 21.91
C GLY A 691 -14.84 -29.63 22.85
N GLU A 692 -15.11 -29.79 24.16
CA GLU A 692 -14.93 -28.73 25.15
C GLU A 692 -13.44 -28.54 25.51
N GLU A 693 -13.02 -27.29 25.69
CA GLU A 693 -11.66 -26.94 26.10
C GLU A 693 -11.42 -27.25 27.58
N ILE A 694 -10.25 -27.82 27.90
CA ILE A 694 -9.80 -28.17 29.24
C ILE A 694 -8.63 -27.25 29.61
N THR A 695 -8.90 -26.26 30.46
CA THR A 695 -7.90 -25.29 30.95
C THR A 695 -7.43 -25.54 32.38
N THR A 696 -7.92 -26.60 33.05
CA THR A 696 -7.56 -26.97 34.42
C THR A 696 -7.48 -28.49 34.56
N PHE A 697 -6.49 -28.99 35.30
CA PHE A 697 -6.21 -30.43 35.37
C PHE A 697 -6.45 -31.00 36.78
N VAL A 698 -6.69 -32.30 36.86
CA VAL A 698 -6.91 -33.00 38.14
C VAL A 698 -5.59 -33.15 38.92
N GLU A 699 -4.49 -33.37 38.19
CA GLU A 699 -3.13 -33.45 38.70
C GLU A 699 -2.25 -32.42 37.94
N PRO A 700 -1.28 -31.75 38.59
CA PRO A 700 -0.47 -30.72 37.95
C PRO A 700 0.37 -31.26 36.78
N LEU A 701 0.34 -30.56 35.65
CA LEU A 701 1.21 -30.86 34.51
C LEU A 701 2.66 -30.49 34.84
N THR A 702 3.63 -31.25 34.31
CA THR A 702 5.05 -30.89 34.42
C THR A 702 5.54 -30.32 33.09
N VAL A 703 6.01 -29.07 33.10
CA VAL A 703 6.56 -28.35 31.94
C VAL A 703 8.08 -28.35 32.05
N THR A 704 8.75 -28.85 31.01
CA THR A 704 10.20 -28.74 30.83
C THR A 704 10.47 -27.73 29.73
N ILE A 705 11.32 -26.75 30.00
CA ILE A 705 11.82 -25.74 29.05
C ILE A 705 13.32 -25.97 28.90
N ASN A 706 13.77 -26.19 27.68
CA ASN A 706 15.18 -26.22 27.28
C ASN A 706 15.52 -24.91 26.57
N TYR A 707 16.75 -24.43 26.73
CA TYR A 707 17.24 -23.19 26.13
C TYR A 707 18.71 -23.31 25.69
N THR A 708 19.24 -22.31 24.98
CA THR A 708 20.67 -22.22 24.66
C THR A 708 21.32 -21.05 25.39
N GLU A 709 22.65 -21.10 25.58
CA GLU A 709 23.42 -19.98 26.18
C GLU A 709 23.20 -18.66 25.42
N GLY A 710 22.97 -18.73 24.10
CA GLY A 710 22.70 -17.55 23.26
C GLY A 710 21.33 -16.93 23.50
N ASP A 711 20.34 -17.73 23.89
CA ASP A 711 18.99 -17.21 24.14
C ASP A 711 18.88 -16.42 25.45
N VAL A 712 19.78 -16.73 26.40
CA VAL A 712 19.85 -16.12 27.74
C VAL A 712 21.12 -15.28 27.94
N GLU A 713 21.90 -14.98 26.88
CA GLU A 713 23.20 -14.27 26.93
C GLU A 713 23.14 -12.92 27.68
N LEU A 714 21.95 -12.30 27.73
CA LEU A 714 21.70 -11.01 28.39
C LEU A 714 21.05 -11.13 29.78
N MET A 715 20.98 -12.32 30.36
CA MET A 715 20.30 -12.66 31.62
C MET A 715 21.23 -13.43 32.57
N ASP A 716 20.89 -13.50 33.86
CA ASP A 716 21.50 -14.47 34.78
C ASP A 716 20.57 -15.68 34.85
N GLU A 717 21.04 -16.84 34.42
CA GLU A 717 20.28 -18.10 34.42
C GLU A 717 19.79 -18.52 35.82
N ASN A 718 20.53 -18.10 36.87
CA ASN A 718 20.16 -18.35 38.26
C ASN A 718 18.98 -17.46 38.72
N GLU A 719 18.75 -16.35 38.01
CA GLU A 719 17.67 -15.37 38.26
C GLU A 719 16.50 -15.53 37.29
N LEU A 720 16.44 -16.61 36.50
CA LEU A 720 15.28 -16.88 35.63
C LEU A 720 14.00 -17.08 36.48
N GLU A 721 12.82 -16.66 36.05
CA GLU A 721 11.54 -16.85 36.75
C GLU A 721 10.47 -17.33 35.77
N PHE A 722 9.80 -18.44 36.07
CA PHE A 722 8.66 -18.91 35.27
C PHE A 722 7.40 -18.33 35.90
N LEU A 723 6.76 -17.41 35.18
CA LEU A 723 5.61 -16.63 35.64
C LEU A 723 4.42 -16.85 34.71
N TYR A 724 3.22 -16.54 35.19
CA TYR A 724 2.00 -16.52 34.38
C TYR A 724 1.25 -15.20 34.48
N TRP A 725 0.52 -14.86 33.42
CA TRP A 725 -0.35 -13.69 33.39
C TRP A 725 -1.70 -14.00 34.06
N ASN A 726 -2.00 -13.29 35.16
CA ASN A 726 -3.26 -13.46 35.89
C ASN A 726 -4.42 -12.58 35.38
N GLY A 727 -4.25 -11.93 34.22
CA GLY A 727 -5.18 -10.93 33.68
C GLY A 727 -4.84 -9.48 34.08
N SER A 728 -3.84 -9.26 34.92
CA SER A 728 -3.41 -7.91 35.36
C SER A 728 -1.91 -7.74 35.60
N ALA A 729 -1.22 -8.82 35.96
CA ALA A 729 0.23 -8.85 36.19
C ALA A 729 0.77 -10.26 35.91
N TRP A 730 2.08 -10.33 35.68
CA TRP A 730 2.87 -11.56 35.69
C TRP A 730 3.19 -11.95 37.14
N VAL A 731 2.85 -13.18 37.55
CA VAL A 731 2.97 -13.69 38.94
C VAL A 731 3.39 -15.17 38.96
N ASP A 732 3.81 -15.68 40.13
CA ASP A 732 4.28 -17.06 40.37
C ASP A 732 3.29 -17.94 41.15
N ASP A 733 2.13 -17.40 41.55
CA ASP A 733 1.12 -18.08 42.39
C ASP A 733 0.61 -19.41 41.79
N GLY A 734 1.05 -20.55 42.33
CA GLY A 734 0.65 -21.88 41.84
C GLY A 734 1.59 -22.48 40.79
N ILE A 735 2.72 -21.84 40.54
CA ILE A 735 3.86 -22.45 39.83
C ILE A 735 4.80 -23.07 40.86
N THR A 736 5.21 -24.33 40.64
CA THR A 736 6.28 -24.95 41.44
C THR A 736 7.48 -25.26 40.56
N ILE A 737 8.59 -24.53 40.72
CA ILE A 737 9.85 -24.88 40.07
C ILE A 737 10.39 -26.18 40.69
N VAL A 738 10.50 -27.22 39.87
CA VAL A 738 11.01 -28.55 40.23
C VAL A 738 12.51 -28.64 40.05
N GLU A 739 13.04 -28.04 38.97
CA GLU A 739 14.46 -28.11 38.61
C GLU A 739 14.93 -26.82 37.92
N ARG A 740 16.19 -26.44 38.18
CA ARG A 740 16.96 -25.46 37.43
C ARG A 740 18.34 -26.05 37.18
N ASP A 741 18.64 -26.35 35.93
CA ASP A 741 19.87 -26.96 35.49
C ASP A 741 20.55 -26.04 34.47
N THR A 742 21.39 -25.15 34.98
CA THR A 742 22.22 -24.19 34.22
C THR A 742 23.48 -24.84 33.64
N VAL A 743 23.59 -26.17 33.68
CA VAL A 743 24.66 -26.94 33.01
C VAL A 743 24.14 -27.59 31.73
N ASN A 744 22.86 -27.97 31.72
CA ASN A 744 22.16 -28.51 30.55
C ASN A 744 21.08 -27.54 30.02
N ASN A 745 21.13 -26.27 30.42
CA ASN A 745 20.24 -25.18 29.99
C ASN A 745 18.76 -25.56 30.03
N ARG A 746 18.30 -25.97 31.22
CA ARG A 746 16.97 -26.55 31.40
C ARG A 746 16.27 -26.06 32.67
N LEU A 747 14.98 -25.80 32.57
CA LEU A 747 14.11 -25.45 33.68
C LEU A 747 12.89 -26.38 33.67
N VAL A 748 12.51 -26.88 34.84
CA VAL A 748 11.33 -27.74 35.00
C VAL A 748 10.40 -27.11 36.03
N ALA A 749 9.13 -26.94 35.67
CA ALA A 749 8.09 -26.39 36.52
C ALA A 749 6.84 -27.28 36.53
N ARG A 750 5.98 -27.10 37.53
CA ARG A 750 4.62 -27.65 37.56
C ARG A 750 3.58 -26.55 37.48
N ILE A 751 2.52 -26.80 36.71
CA ILE A 751 1.39 -25.90 36.50
C ILE A 751 0.07 -26.64 36.72
N GLU A 752 -0.92 -25.96 37.28
CA GLU A 752 -2.24 -26.56 37.59
C GLU A 752 -3.32 -26.21 36.56
N HIS A 753 -3.02 -25.28 35.65
CA HIS A 753 -3.95 -24.70 34.68
C HIS A 753 -3.23 -24.22 33.42
N LEU A 754 -3.97 -24.06 32.31
CA LEU A 754 -3.50 -23.39 31.10
C LEU A 754 -3.87 -21.90 31.14
N THR A 755 -2.86 -21.07 30.89
CA THR A 755 -2.95 -19.62 30.77
C THR A 755 -1.73 -19.16 29.96
N GLU A 756 -1.47 -17.87 29.92
CA GLU A 756 -0.23 -17.30 29.37
C GLU A 756 0.93 -17.46 30.39
N PHE A 757 1.96 -18.23 30.05
CA PHE A 757 3.20 -18.46 30.82
C PHE A 757 4.44 -18.00 30.07
N ALA A 758 5.44 -17.53 30.79
CA ALA A 758 6.68 -16.95 30.27
C ALA A 758 7.87 -17.19 31.19
N LEU A 759 9.08 -17.24 30.62
CA LEU A 759 10.33 -17.16 31.39
C LEU A 759 10.91 -15.74 31.38
N PHE A 760 11.32 -15.28 32.56
CA PHE A 760 11.80 -13.92 32.80
C PHE A 760 13.22 -13.96 33.35
N GLY A 761 14.09 -13.09 32.87
CA GLY A 761 15.33 -12.72 33.56
C GLY A 761 15.15 -11.44 34.37
N HIS A 762 16.11 -11.21 35.27
CA HIS A 762 16.13 -10.03 36.13
C HIS A 762 16.14 -8.70 35.33
N GLN A 763 15.51 -7.67 35.89
CA GLN A 763 15.27 -6.36 35.28
C GLN A 763 14.37 -6.37 34.01
N TYR A 764 13.45 -7.32 33.90
CA TYR A 764 12.45 -7.41 32.81
C TYR A 764 13.03 -7.66 31.42
N ARG A 765 14.21 -8.29 31.33
CA ARG A 765 14.67 -8.95 30.11
C ARG A 765 14.05 -10.34 30.07
N SER A 766 13.34 -10.70 29.02
CA SER A 766 12.59 -11.97 28.90
C SER A 766 13.26 -12.94 27.93
N TYR A 767 13.18 -14.24 28.20
CA TYR A 767 13.50 -15.32 27.27
C TYR A 767 12.26 -16.22 27.16
N LEU A 768 11.75 -16.53 25.97
CA LEU A 768 10.38 -17.03 25.85
C LEU A 768 10.21 -18.20 24.87
N PRO A 769 10.13 -19.43 25.40
CA PRO A 769 9.02 -20.31 25.07
C PRO A 769 7.78 -19.82 25.83
N LEU A 770 6.99 -18.99 25.17
CA LEU A 770 5.71 -18.50 25.68
C LEU A 770 4.65 -19.59 25.52
N ILE A 771 4.05 -20.08 26.61
CA ILE A 771 2.90 -21.01 26.53
C ILE A 771 1.62 -20.19 26.64
N LEU A 772 0.72 -20.26 25.66
CA LEU A 772 -0.59 -19.63 25.74
C LEU A 772 -1.71 -20.67 25.83
N ARG A 773 -2.77 -20.36 26.57
CA ARG A 773 -4.08 -21.01 26.37
C ARG A 773 -4.78 -20.41 25.15
N SER A 774 -5.87 -21.04 24.67
CA SER A 774 -6.75 -20.36 23.72
C SER A 774 -7.36 -19.10 24.36
N TYR A 775 -7.50 -18.03 23.58
CA TYR A 775 -8.23 -16.83 23.99
C TYR A 775 -9.67 -16.96 23.50
N PRO A 776 -10.69 -16.74 24.36
CA PRO A 776 -12.09 -16.64 23.92
C PRO A 776 -12.39 -15.28 23.25
#